data_AF-A0A9N8EUV9-F1
#
_entry.id   AF-A0A9N8EUV9-F1
#
_cell.length_a   1.000
_cell.length_b   1.000
_cell.length_c   1.000
_cell.angle_alpha   90.00
_cell.angle_beta   90.00
_cell.angle_gamma   90.00
#
_symmetry.space_group_name_H-M   'P 1'
#
loop_
_entity.id
_entity.type
_entity.pdbx_description
1 polymer ?
#
loop_
_entity_poly.entity_id
_entity_poly.type
_entity_poly.pdbx_seq_one_letter_code
_entity_poly.pdbx_strand_id
1 'polypeptide(L)'
;MQLQKSTLLRQLEAVADQKKNDTFATWHEANGTIGQEYTFGGLWEEAGAIAYNLHHKWGVKRRKDTHKMEKVINDCQPVLILTDMAIMAMKKVDELKPFSKSKGMWPKGIPFKVTNGTNFLTTVESFDQEDLLESDIAFYQYTSGSTGDPKGVMVTFRALEANVQINFDGLSLKCAEDAFDMDKIVGFSWLPQYHDFGLIFASIVPFAAGWRMNMMSPLTFIKKPLKWLDLMSKNKVTLGVAPDFAYHLVARKFKEEMLKKGGKCPIPNLDLSSIQYLQNGAEPIRLDTHKEFSSTFSDFGLRKSWFCSGYGLAEHVVTVSWLNEHRLSTQQPEDSKSFVAVGSKQTFHPCVDIKIVDPVNKHELPADQIGEIWIAGPSIAAGYHGKPELSREVFQAKILPQEDSDSDQDDSCTGTTFLRTGDLGFMQDGYLYVCGRIKDLLIINGVNYYPQDIELVVQSCHGVRPGCVAAFSSDDSGEGDGLLEVVFEIRNANKMTAQALCEAIKSVVIQDIGIVPSKIVALEERSIAKTTSGKIQRRRNRDLLHANQHKSVFVLDQSSKLAGEGNGHQEIGHNLPPSEKFDAIMTSLLGSDYDPDAGWDENGLTSLILIELNNKLAESFPATLPSDFPDQYPTPAALKEYLLSPNHGSFFPVEVPSFDTSATRLPWPVVTLLQGVGVILLVLMLSWIVIGKYSSREVPVASLYYVRWWFVDRAVHLWEMLIGRYVIGTPWLWLFYSMMGCKVHSSAKLDCFLREFDLLEIGENTEISFGIKCRKFGPWQESGWYAGSPTLRFRPISIGNGCVVEGQVGPGVVLGDGSKVEKLAAVPEGSQVPTSAIARGSPAHQSGMSQPKNNTEHEKQSMAVLRVAKIVGPLMELYLTFVIAGSAGRAITIGLSGFEWRYATLLRAFLIIVLTGIGNLLVCIPMKWILIGQQKPGPVTNNSIFQESLDWMVDYHFFASLVLLDLVADNTVMINAFLWLLGLDIDMETKVWGEHFPPSKVDLITLKKSTLSFSHFDVKQDEEYKKIHIENTSIGHSVIIDGGVTIKSAQVNPLTHVTADIHGDLTTTGTRMPLSRRLAIDLATPFILAFLFLCLIPTFELFQLDFGTLLQGSQLSKWL
;
A
#
# COMPACT_ATOMS: atom_id res chain seq x y z
N MET A 1 -32.12 -42.70 35.79
CA MET A 1 -30.73 -42.22 35.65
C MET A 1 -30.32 -41.50 36.97
N GLN A 2 -31.06 -41.76 38.09
CA GLN A 2 -31.28 -40.86 39.25
C GLN A 2 -30.29 -41.04 40.40
N LEU A 3 -29.57 -42.17 40.46
CA LEU A 3 -28.91 -42.59 41.69
C LEU A 3 -27.38 -42.50 41.69
N GLN A 4 -26.74 -42.00 40.63
CA GLN A 4 -25.26 -41.81 40.57
C GLN A 4 -24.83 -40.34 40.68
N LYS A 5 -25.74 -39.48 41.13
CA LYS A 5 -25.63 -38.01 41.10
C LYS A 5 -24.71 -37.40 42.18
N SER A 6 -24.39 -38.12 43.26
CA SER A 6 -23.91 -37.49 44.51
C SER A 6 -22.40 -37.45 44.76
N THR A 7 -21.55 -38.05 43.92
CA THR A 7 -20.10 -38.12 44.19
C THR A 7 -19.23 -37.39 43.16
N LEU A 8 -19.77 -37.06 41.97
CA LEU A 8 -19.07 -36.29 40.94
C LEU A 8 -18.89 -34.81 41.34
N LEU A 9 -19.86 -34.24 42.06
CA LEU A 9 -19.88 -32.83 42.47
C LEU A 9 -18.78 -32.48 43.48
N ARG A 10 -18.45 -33.35 44.43
CA ARG A 10 -17.41 -33.06 45.44
C ARG A 10 -15.99 -32.93 44.87
N GLN A 11 -15.72 -33.47 43.68
CA GLN A 11 -14.40 -33.33 43.04
C GLN A 11 -14.29 -32.12 42.11
N LEU A 12 -15.44 -31.54 41.69
CA LEU A 12 -15.49 -30.31 40.91
C LEU A 12 -15.65 -29.07 41.81
N GLU A 13 -16.37 -29.18 42.92
CA GLU A 13 -16.44 -28.15 43.98
C GLU A 13 -15.07 -27.80 44.55
N ALA A 14 -14.14 -28.77 44.63
CA ALA A 14 -12.78 -28.51 45.13
C ALA A 14 -11.89 -27.67 44.17
N VAL A 15 -12.33 -27.46 42.92
CA VAL A 15 -11.60 -26.64 41.92
C VAL A 15 -12.38 -25.37 41.54
N ALA A 16 -13.72 -25.40 41.63
CA ALA A 16 -14.61 -24.31 41.24
C ALA A 16 -14.95 -23.31 42.37
N ASP A 17 -14.29 -23.39 43.53
CA ASP A 17 -14.50 -22.46 44.65
C ASP A 17 -13.94 -21.04 44.40
N GLN A 18 -13.61 -20.70 43.14
CA GLN A 18 -13.28 -19.35 42.73
C GLN A 18 -13.95 -18.98 41.40
N LYS A 19 -14.92 -18.05 41.50
CA LYS A 19 -15.32 -16.98 40.57
C LYS A 19 -15.91 -17.33 39.17
N LYS A 20 -17.14 -16.83 38.98
CA LYS A 20 -17.81 -16.55 37.70
C LYS A 20 -16.87 -15.75 36.77
N ASN A 21 -16.79 -16.12 35.48
CA ASN A 21 -15.90 -15.57 34.42
C ASN A 21 -14.48 -16.17 34.29
N ASP A 22 -14.20 -17.33 34.89
CA ASP A 22 -12.92 -18.00 34.72
C ASP A 22 -12.77 -18.65 33.33
N THR A 23 -11.59 -18.50 32.71
CA THR A 23 -11.33 -19.00 31.36
C THR A 23 -10.80 -20.42 31.37
N PHE A 24 -11.28 -21.31 30.51
CA PHE A 24 -10.79 -22.68 30.33
C PHE A 24 -10.13 -22.83 28.94
N ALA A 25 -9.39 -23.90 28.72
CA ALA A 25 -8.86 -24.22 27.39
C ALA A 25 -9.01 -25.71 27.10
N THR A 26 -9.23 -26.09 25.85
CA THR A 26 -9.40 -27.48 25.39
C THR A 26 -8.27 -27.84 24.41
N TRP A 27 -7.63 -29.00 24.56
CA TRP A 27 -6.47 -29.39 23.75
C TRP A 27 -6.52 -30.86 23.37
N HIS A 28 -6.81 -31.16 22.10
CA HIS A 28 -7.05 -32.53 21.64
C HIS A 28 -6.29 -32.86 20.35
N GLU A 29 -5.95 -34.14 20.14
CA GLU A 29 -5.26 -34.65 18.95
C GLU A 29 -6.22 -34.86 17.75
N ALA A 30 -5.80 -34.43 16.56
CA ALA A 30 -6.59 -34.53 15.32
C ALA A 30 -6.69 -35.95 14.70
N ASN A 31 -5.94 -36.93 15.22
CA ASN A 31 -5.88 -38.30 14.74
C ASN A 31 -6.78 -39.27 15.52
N GLY A 32 -7.29 -38.87 16.69
CA GLY A 32 -8.37 -39.59 17.32
C GLY A 32 -9.56 -39.60 16.36
N THR A 33 -10.33 -40.68 16.34
CA THR A 33 -11.74 -40.61 15.94
C THR A 33 -12.28 -39.25 16.38
N ILE A 34 -12.89 -38.46 15.48
CA ILE A 34 -13.75 -37.35 15.91
C ILE A 34 -14.85 -38.03 16.71
N GLY A 35 -14.58 -38.25 17.98
CA GLY A 35 -15.47 -38.90 18.91
C GLY A 35 -16.54 -37.90 19.29
N GLN A 36 -17.67 -38.40 19.76
CA GLN A 36 -18.70 -37.58 20.40
C GLN A 36 -18.08 -36.59 21.40
N GLU A 37 -17.00 -36.98 22.08
CA GLU A 37 -16.19 -36.20 23.03
C GLU A 37 -15.64 -34.86 22.51
N TYR A 38 -15.29 -34.74 21.23
CA TYR A 38 -14.82 -33.45 20.65
C TYR A 38 -15.99 -32.46 20.48
N THR A 39 -17.18 -32.99 20.22
CA THR A 39 -18.45 -32.25 20.15
C THR A 39 -18.91 -31.81 21.55
N PHE A 40 -18.67 -32.65 22.57
CA PHE A 40 -18.91 -32.29 23.97
C PHE A 40 -17.92 -31.23 24.50
N GLY A 41 -16.82 -30.94 23.80
CA GLY A 41 -15.96 -29.77 24.07
C GLY A 41 -16.71 -28.43 23.92
N GLY A 42 -17.80 -28.38 23.15
CA GLY A 42 -18.71 -27.24 23.08
C GLY A 42 -19.81 -27.27 24.16
N LEU A 43 -20.09 -28.42 24.78
CA LEU A 43 -21.11 -28.54 25.83
C LEU A 43 -20.67 -28.06 27.22
N TRP A 44 -19.43 -27.58 27.38
CA TRP A 44 -18.95 -26.99 28.64
C TRP A 44 -19.42 -25.54 28.85
N GLU A 45 -20.16 -24.99 27.88
CA GLU A 45 -20.88 -23.72 27.98
C GLU A 45 -21.82 -23.68 29.20
N GLU A 46 -22.36 -24.83 29.64
CA GLU A 46 -23.23 -24.91 30.82
C GLU A 46 -22.48 -24.68 32.14
N ALA A 47 -21.14 -24.81 32.20
CA ALA A 47 -20.35 -24.55 33.41
C ALA A 47 -19.81 -23.12 33.50
N GLY A 48 -20.24 -22.20 32.62
CA GLY A 48 -19.66 -20.84 32.52
C GLY A 48 -18.19 -20.83 32.10
N ALA A 49 -17.73 -21.92 31.46
CA ALA A 49 -16.34 -22.14 31.10
C ALA A 49 -16.07 -21.66 29.67
N ILE A 50 -15.21 -20.66 29.52
CA ILE A 50 -14.74 -20.20 28.20
C ILE A 50 -13.83 -21.29 27.63
N ALA A 51 -14.12 -21.88 26.46
CA ALA A 51 -13.29 -22.95 25.88
C ALA A 51 -12.43 -22.48 24.69
N TYR A 52 -11.23 -23.05 24.52
CA TYR A 52 -10.34 -22.77 23.38
C TYR A 52 -9.72 -24.04 22.81
N ASN A 53 -10.03 -24.39 21.55
CA ASN A 53 -9.55 -25.61 20.89
C ASN A 53 -8.12 -25.48 20.34
N LEU A 54 -7.13 -26.05 21.04
CA LEU A 54 -5.73 -26.18 20.62
C LEU A 54 -5.51 -27.40 19.70
N HIS A 55 -4.72 -27.21 18.64
CA HIS A 55 -4.36 -28.25 17.67
C HIS A 55 -2.89 -28.67 17.78
N HIS A 56 -2.61 -29.99 17.70
CA HIS A 56 -1.25 -30.53 17.54
C HIS A 56 -1.08 -31.28 16.20
N LYS A 57 -0.12 -30.89 15.36
CA LYS A 57 0.25 -31.62 14.12
C LYS A 57 1.25 -32.74 14.45
N TRP A 58 0.94 -33.99 14.09
CA TRP A 58 1.94 -35.06 14.06
C TRP A 58 2.84 -34.91 12.81
N GLY A 59 4.07 -34.40 13.01
CA GLY A 59 5.14 -34.41 11.99
C GLY A 59 6.14 -33.23 12.02
N VAL A 60 7.41 -33.56 12.29
CA VAL A 60 8.69 -32.86 11.95
C VAL A 60 9.00 -31.46 12.52
N LYS A 61 8.07 -30.63 13.04
CA LYS A 61 8.45 -29.35 13.69
C LYS A 61 7.74 -29.09 15.03
N ARG A 62 8.09 -29.86 16.07
CA ARG A 62 7.61 -29.71 17.48
C ARG A 62 7.68 -28.29 18.08
N ARG A 63 8.50 -27.38 17.54
CA ARG A 63 8.77 -26.03 18.11
C ARG A 63 7.83 -24.91 17.65
N LYS A 64 7.19 -25.01 16.47
CA LYS A 64 6.44 -23.86 15.89
C LYS A 64 4.99 -23.75 16.39
N ASP A 65 4.36 -24.87 16.72
CA ASP A 65 2.96 -24.88 17.20
C ASP A 65 2.89 -24.52 18.71
N THR A 66 3.96 -24.76 19.47
CA THR A 66 4.03 -24.50 20.91
C THR A 66 4.13 -23.02 21.26
N HIS A 67 4.81 -22.20 20.44
CA HIS A 67 4.90 -20.76 20.69
C HIS A 67 3.58 -20.03 20.42
N LYS A 68 2.80 -20.50 19.42
CA LYS A 68 1.45 -19.98 19.19
C LYS A 68 0.51 -20.34 20.34
N MET A 69 0.63 -21.55 20.88
CA MET A 69 -0.11 -21.99 22.05
C MET A 69 0.25 -21.19 23.30
N GLU A 70 1.53 -21.00 23.58
CA GLU A 70 2.02 -20.18 24.70
C GLU A 70 1.48 -18.75 24.62
N LYS A 71 1.53 -18.12 23.43
CA LYS A 71 0.93 -16.79 23.22
C LYS A 71 -0.55 -16.76 23.55
N VAL A 72 -1.33 -17.75 23.10
CA VAL A 72 -2.78 -17.79 23.38
C VAL A 72 -3.06 -18.05 24.85
N ILE A 73 -2.35 -18.99 25.49
CA ILE A 73 -2.51 -19.27 26.93
C ILE A 73 -2.12 -18.06 27.77
N ASN A 74 -1.09 -17.31 27.37
CA ASN A 74 -0.71 -16.07 28.05
C ASN A 74 -1.73 -14.94 27.83
N ASP A 75 -2.39 -14.92 26.67
CA ASP A 75 -3.41 -13.92 26.31
C ASP A 75 -4.74 -14.20 27.04
N CYS A 76 -5.23 -15.46 27.05
CA CYS A 76 -6.50 -15.82 27.68
C CYS A 76 -6.41 -16.28 29.14
N GLN A 77 -5.22 -16.58 29.65
CA GLN A 77 -4.94 -16.95 31.05
C GLN A 77 -5.90 -18.02 31.61
N PRO A 78 -5.96 -19.23 31.03
CA PRO A 78 -6.94 -20.23 31.44
C PRO A 78 -6.62 -20.82 32.82
N VAL A 79 -7.64 -21.04 33.62
CA VAL A 79 -7.56 -21.68 34.95
C VAL A 79 -7.45 -23.20 34.88
N LEU A 80 -7.84 -23.81 33.76
CA LEU A 80 -7.79 -25.27 33.54
C LEU A 80 -7.69 -25.61 32.05
N ILE A 81 -6.88 -26.63 31.73
CA ILE A 81 -6.74 -27.18 30.37
C ILE A 81 -7.37 -28.58 30.31
N LEU A 82 -8.45 -28.73 29.55
CA LEU A 82 -9.04 -30.01 29.18
C LEU A 82 -8.25 -30.62 28.01
N THR A 83 -7.94 -31.91 28.05
CA THR A 83 -7.11 -32.56 27.04
C THR A 83 -7.41 -34.04 26.86
N ASP A 84 -6.69 -34.75 25.99
CA ASP A 84 -6.79 -36.21 25.85
C ASP A 84 -5.59 -36.96 26.49
N MET A 85 -5.75 -38.27 26.64
CA MET A 85 -4.73 -39.17 27.19
C MET A 85 -3.43 -39.12 26.39
N ALA A 86 -3.48 -38.88 25.07
CA ALA A 86 -2.30 -38.86 24.22
C ALA A 86 -1.44 -37.62 24.52
N ILE A 87 -2.06 -36.44 24.63
CA ILE A 87 -1.38 -35.19 24.99
C ILE A 87 -0.88 -35.23 26.43
N MET A 88 -1.68 -35.77 27.36
CA MET A 88 -1.25 -35.92 28.76
C MET A 88 -0.07 -36.90 28.91
N ALA A 89 -0.05 -37.98 28.15
CA ALA A 89 1.09 -38.90 28.09
C ALA A 89 2.34 -38.20 27.52
N MET A 90 2.18 -37.38 26.48
CA MET A 90 3.28 -36.58 25.91
C MET A 90 3.87 -35.61 26.94
N LYS A 91 3.02 -34.91 27.71
CA LYS A 91 3.45 -34.03 28.80
C LYS A 91 4.32 -34.77 29.82
N LYS A 92 3.84 -35.91 30.31
CA LYS A 92 4.58 -36.74 31.28
C LYS A 92 5.93 -37.23 30.74
N VAL A 93 5.98 -37.68 29.49
CA VAL A 93 7.22 -38.15 28.85
C VAL A 93 8.25 -37.03 28.71
N ASP A 94 7.81 -35.82 28.37
CA ASP A 94 8.69 -34.67 28.21
C ASP A 94 9.21 -34.12 29.55
N GLU A 95 8.40 -34.18 30.61
CA GLU A 95 8.80 -33.79 31.98
C GLU A 95 9.84 -34.76 32.59
N LEU A 96 9.80 -36.05 32.22
CA LEU A 96 10.69 -37.09 32.74
C LEU A 96 12.07 -37.16 32.07
N LYS A 97 12.28 -36.51 30.92
CA LYS A 97 13.56 -36.58 30.18
C LYS A 97 14.52 -35.44 30.58
N PRO A 98 15.63 -35.72 31.29
CA PRO A 98 16.53 -34.67 31.82
C PRO A 98 17.23 -33.82 30.74
N PHE A 99 17.41 -34.38 29.54
CA PHE A 99 17.99 -33.72 28.36
C PHE A 99 16.94 -33.34 27.31
N SER A 100 15.66 -33.30 27.68
CA SER A 100 14.65 -32.85 26.74
C SER A 100 14.85 -31.37 26.40
N LYS A 101 15.09 -31.08 25.12
CA LYS A 101 15.06 -29.71 24.56
C LYS A 101 13.67 -29.04 24.67
N SER A 102 12.68 -29.71 25.28
CA SER A 102 11.33 -29.19 25.60
C SER A 102 11.14 -28.72 27.05
N LYS A 103 12.21 -28.59 27.85
CA LYS A 103 12.17 -27.86 29.15
C LYS A 103 11.67 -26.42 28.90
N GLY A 104 10.41 -26.15 29.22
CA GLY A 104 9.72 -24.86 28.98
C GLY A 104 8.49 -24.92 28.06
N MET A 105 8.15 -26.09 27.50
CA MET A 105 7.07 -26.22 26.50
C MET A 105 5.65 -26.24 27.06
N TRP A 106 5.48 -26.53 28.35
CA TRP A 106 4.17 -26.70 29.00
C TRP A 106 3.89 -25.52 29.94
N PRO A 107 2.66 -24.97 29.94
CA PRO A 107 2.30 -23.89 30.84
C PRO A 107 2.46 -24.33 32.30
N LYS A 108 3.19 -23.52 33.08
CA LYS A 108 3.46 -23.79 34.49
C LYS A 108 2.31 -23.23 35.33
N GLY A 109 1.83 -24.02 36.29
CA GLY A 109 0.81 -23.58 37.25
C GLY A 109 -0.65 -23.76 36.81
N ILE A 110 -0.92 -24.22 35.58
CA ILE A 110 -2.29 -24.50 35.11
C ILE A 110 -2.55 -26.03 35.16
N PRO A 111 -3.64 -26.50 35.80
CA PRO A 111 -4.00 -27.91 35.82
C PRO A 111 -4.43 -28.45 34.44
N PHE A 112 -4.15 -29.74 34.18
CA PHE A 112 -4.58 -30.47 32.98
C PHE A 112 -5.54 -31.60 33.38
N LYS A 113 -6.67 -31.75 32.67
CA LYS A 113 -7.66 -32.81 32.91
C LYS A 113 -7.97 -33.57 31.63
N VAL A 114 -7.94 -34.90 31.69
CA VAL A 114 -8.14 -35.76 30.52
C VAL A 114 -9.61 -36.11 30.32
N THR A 115 -10.13 -35.95 29.09
CA THR A 115 -11.55 -36.12 28.76
C THR A 115 -11.92 -37.46 28.11
N ASN A 116 -10.95 -38.20 27.56
CA ASN A 116 -11.19 -39.45 26.82
C ASN A 116 -10.85 -40.74 27.59
N GLY A 117 -10.77 -40.67 28.92
CA GLY A 117 -10.56 -41.83 29.79
C GLY A 117 -11.88 -42.48 30.18
N THR A 118 -11.87 -43.78 30.48
CA THR A 118 -13.04 -44.56 30.94
C THR A 118 -13.74 -44.03 32.19
N ASN A 119 -13.14 -43.04 32.86
CA ASN A 119 -13.65 -42.42 34.09
C ASN A 119 -14.22 -41.00 33.88
N PHE A 120 -14.34 -40.52 32.65
CA PHE A 120 -14.77 -39.13 32.40
C PHE A 120 -16.27 -38.97 32.20
N LEU A 121 -16.97 -40.00 31.72
CA LEU A 121 -18.42 -39.99 31.59
C LEU A 121 -19.04 -40.69 32.80
N THR A 122 -19.62 -39.89 33.70
CA THR A 122 -20.62 -40.40 34.64
C THR A 122 -21.92 -39.62 34.42
N THR A 123 -23.02 -40.34 34.21
CA THR A 123 -24.34 -39.79 33.89
C THR A 123 -24.85 -38.89 35.02
N VAL A 124 -25.04 -37.61 34.72
CA VAL A 124 -25.71 -36.63 35.59
C VAL A 124 -27.13 -36.41 35.07
N GLU A 125 -28.05 -36.12 35.98
CA GLU A 125 -29.47 -36.32 35.68
C GLU A 125 -30.37 -35.08 35.74
N SER A 126 -29.85 -33.94 36.23
CA SER A 126 -30.41 -32.62 35.96
C SER A 126 -29.40 -31.57 36.44
N PHE A 127 -29.38 -30.45 35.74
CA PHE A 127 -28.56 -29.27 35.99
C PHE A 127 -29.44 -28.18 36.61
N ASP A 128 -28.97 -27.51 37.67
CA ASP A 128 -29.59 -26.27 38.14
C ASP A 128 -28.89 -25.11 37.42
N GLN A 129 -29.62 -24.45 36.51
CA GLN A 129 -29.17 -23.26 35.77
C GLN A 129 -28.95 -22.09 36.76
N GLU A 130 -27.74 -21.93 37.30
CA GLU A 130 -27.38 -20.68 37.98
C GLU A 130 -26.78 -19.67 36.98
N ASP A 131 -27.60 -18.67 36.63
CA ASP A 131 -27.26 -17.30 36.17
C ASP A 131 -26.23 -17.10 35.03
N LEU A 132 -26.32 -17.82 33.90
CA LEU A 132 -25.65 -17.39 32.66
C LEU A 132 -26.42 -16.22 32.02
N LEU A 133 -25.77 -15.08 31.82
CA LEU A 133 -26.35 -13.92 31.16
C LEU A 133 -26.06 -13.95 29.66
N GLU A 134 -26.98 -13.41 28.85
CA GLU A 134 -26.77 -13.20 27.40
C GLU A 134 -25.49 -12.42 27.06
N SER A 135 -25.05 -11.54 27.97
CA SER A 135 -23.83 -10.74 27.84
C SER A 135 -22.55 -11.49 28.19
N ASP A 136 -22.64 -12.67 28.79
CA ASP A 136 -21.47 -13.44 29.19
C ASP A 136 -20.76 -14.01 27.95
N ILE A 137 -19.44 -14.15 28.05
CA ILE A 137 -18.61 -14.70 26.97
C ILE A 137 -18.83 -16.22 26.91
N ALA A 138 -19.36 -16.71 25.78
CA ALA A 138 -19.46 -18.13 25.50
C ALA A 138 -18.07 -18.73 25.21
N PHE A 139 -17.31 -18.11 24.30
CA PHE A 139 -15.94 -18.54 24.00
C PHE A 139 -15.09 -17.44 23.33
N TYR A 140 -13.76 -17.62 23.35
CA TYR A 140 -12.83 -16.82 22.57
C TYR A 140 -12.49 -17.50 21.24
N GLN A 141 -12.92 -16.91 20.12
CA GLN A 141 -12.53 -17.37 18.80
C GLN A 141 -11.26 -16.66 18.35
N TYR A 142 -10.12 -17.33 18.46
CA TYR A 142 -8.88 -16.76 17.95
C TYR A 142 -8.85 -16.76 16.43
N THR A 143 -8.68 -15.57 15.86
CA THR A 143 -8.48 -15.44 14.42
C THR A 143 -7.11 -15.97 14.03
N SER A 144 -7.03 -16.72 12.93
CA SER A 144 -5.80 -17.41 12.51
C SER A 144 -4.65 -16.47 12.08
N GLY A 145 -4.91 -15.16 12.03
CA GLY A 145 -3.95 -14.10 11.75
C GLY A 145 -3.26 -14.29 10.40
N SER A 146 -3.91 -13.93 9.29
CA SER A 146 -3.17 -13.72 8.02
C SER A 146 -2.23 -12.50 8.11
N THR A 147 -2.51 -11.58 9.04
CA THR A 147 -1.87 -10.27 9.17
C THR A 147 -1.19 -10.02 10.53
N GLY A 148 -0.83 -11.04 11.34
CA GLY A 148 -0.07 -10.81 12.59
C GLY A 148 -0.37 -11.78 13.74
N ASP A 149 -0.16 -11.32 14.98
CA ASP A 149 -0.41 -12.08 16.21
C ASP A 149 -1.91 -12.46 16.37
N PRO A 150 -2.22 -13.65 16.94
CA PRO A 150 -3.60 -14.10 17.14
C PRO A 150 -4.41 -13.07 17.96
N LYS A 151 -5.67 -12.84 17.57
CA LYS A 151 -6.62 -11.99 18.32
C LYS A 151 -7.79 -12.84 18.78
N GLY A 152 -8.06 -12.89 20.09
CA GLY A 152 -9.24 -13.57 20.64
C GLY A 152 -10.49 -12.74 20.42
N VAL A 153 -11.37 -13.14 19.51
CA VAL A 153 -12.70 -12.53 19.34
C VAL A 153 -13.58 -13.00 20.49
N MET A 154 -14.19 -12.06 21.21
CA MET A 154 -15.01 -12.34 22.40
C MET A 154 -16.46 -12.61 21.97
N VAL A 155 -16.83 -13.88 21.83
CA VAL A 155 -18.18 -14.28 21.43
C VAL A 155 -19.06 -14.39 22.67
N THR A 156 -20.13 -13.59 22.73
CA THR A 156 -21.13 -13.67 23.81
C THR A 156 -22.19 -14.71 23.49
N PHE A 157 -22.91 -15.19 24.52
CA PHE A 157 -24.08 -16.06 24.31
C PHE A 157 -25.13 -15.40 23.40
N ARG A 158 -25.40 -14.10 23.58
CA ARG A 158 -26.28 -13.33 22.68
C ARG A 158 -25.85 -13.37 21.23
N ALA A 159 -24.57 -13.12 20.95
CA ALA A 159 -24.06 -13.06 19.59
C ALA A 159 -24.05 -14.45 18.93
N LEU A 160 -23.81 -15.49 19.72
CA LEU A 160 -23.88 -16.90 19.32
C LEU A 160 -25.31 -17.32 18.98
N GLU A 161 -26.26 -17.10 19.89
CA GLU A 161 -27.68 -17.40 19.69
C GLU A 161 -28.22 -16.67 18.46
N ALA A 162 -27.89 -15.38 18.31
CA ALA A 162 -28.24 -14.61 17.13
C ALA A 162 -27.69 -15.22 15.83
N ASN A 163 -26.44 -15.71 15.82
CA ASN A 163 -25.90 -16.36 14.62
C ASN A 163 -26.58 -17.71 14.35
N VAL A 164 -26.87 -18.49 15.40
CA VAL A 164 -27.59 -19.76 15.27
C VAL A 164 -28.95 -19.52 14.63
N GLN A 165 -29.68 -18.50 15.09
CA GLN A 165 -30.96 -18.10 14.53
C GLN A 165 -30.84 -17.65 13.08
N ILE A 166 -29.85 -16.82 12.73
CA ILE A 166 -29.60 -16.39 11.33
C ILE A 166 -29.40 -17.59 10.40
N ASN A 167 -28.63 -18.60 10.82
CA ASN A 167 -28.42 -19.82 10.01
C ASN A 167 -29.69 -20.66 9.92
N PHE A 168 -30.43 -20.82 11.02
CA PHE A 168 -31.66 -21.59 11.06
C PHE A 168 -32.74 -20.96 10.16
N ASP A 169 -32.98 -19.65 10.30
CA ASP A 169 -33.98 -18.92 9.52
C ASP A 169 -33.61 -18.89 8.04
N GLY A 170 -32.33 -18.66 7.74
CA GLY A 170 -31.82 -18.78 6.38
C GLY A 170 -32.18 -20.13 5.79
N LEU A 171 -31.74 -21.23 6.41
CA LEU A 171 -31.98 -22.57 5.88
C LEU A 171 -33.47 -22.94 5.86
N SER A 172 -34.25 -22.49 6.84
CA SER A 172 -35.71 -22.69 6.90
C SER A 172 -36.42 -22.07 5.70
N LEU A 173 -36.10 -20.81 5.36
CA LEU A 173 -36.64 -20.14 4.18
C LEU A 173 -36.32 -20.93 2.91
N LYS A 174 -35.08 -21.38 2.75
CA LYS A 174 -34.66 -22.12 1.56
C LYS A 174 -35.32 -23.50 1.48
N CYS A 175 -35.40 -24.21 2.60
CA CYS A 175 -36.11 -25.49 2.67
C CYS A 175 -37.59 -25.32 2.36
N ALA A 176 -38.23 -24.24 2.80
CA ALA A 176 -39.61 -23.94 2.43
C ALA A 176 -39.77 -23.70 0.92
N GLU A 177 -38.87 -22.92 0.29
CA GLU A 177 -38.86 -22.69 -1.16
C GLU A 177 -38.73 -24.00 -1.96
N ASP A 178 -37.83 -24.88 -1.53
CA ASP A 178 -37.55 -26.15 -2.22
C ASP A 178 -38.48 -27.29 -1.76
N ALA A 179 -39.48 -26.99 -0.91
CA ALA A 179 -40.38 -27.94 -0.26
C ALA A 179 -39.64 -29.12 0.41
N PHE A 180 -38.47 -28.83 0.99
CA PHE A 180 -37.64 -29.76 1.73
C PHE A 180 -37.93 -29.68 3.22
N ASP A 181 -38.02 -30.84 3.86
CA ASP A 181 -38.33 -30.97 5.28
C ASP A 181 -37.04 -30.81 6.11
N MET A 182 -37.00 -29.79 6.97
CA MET A 182 -35.85 -29.48 7.83
C MET A 182 -35.49 -30.64 8.78
N ASP A 183 -36.46 -31.45 9.19
CA ASP A 183 -36.21 -32.62 10.06
C ASP A 183 -35.43 -33.74 9.35
N LYS A 184 -35.35 -33.68 8.02
CA LYS A 184 -34.59 -34.62 7.19
C LYS A 184 -33.18 -34.14 6.91
N ILE A 185 -32.72 -33.06 7.54
CA ILE A 185 -31.36 -32.59 7.37
C ILE A 185 -30.38 -33.62 7.95
N VAL A 186 -29.50 -34.09 7.07
CA VAL A 186 -28.34 -34.91 7.42
C VAL A 186 -27.12 -34.18 6.90
N GLY A 187 -26.37 -33.58 7.81
CA GLY A 187 -25.20 -32.79 7.45
C GLY A 187 -23.92 -33.61 7.36
N PHE A 188 -22.92 -33.05 6.67
CA PHE A 188 -21.57 -33.58 6.64
C PHE A 188 -20.54 -32.46 6.74
N SER A 189 -19.57 -32.61 7.64
CA SER A 189 -18.43 -31.71 7.70
C SER A 189 -17.13 -32.45 7.96
N TRP A 190 -16.08 -31.97 7.31
CA TRP A 190 -14.70 -32.29 7.69
C TRP A 190 -13.95 -31.04 8.14
N LEU A 191 -14.66 -29.90 8.20
CA LEU A 191 -14.07 -28.64 8.62
C LEU A 191 -13.69 -28.72 10.09
N PRO A 192 -12.57 -28.11 10.46
CA PRO A 192 -12.12 -28.18 11.83
C PRO A 192 -12.95 -27.31 12.78
N GLN A 193 -13.17 -27.82 13.99
CA GLN A 193 -13.96 -27.17 15.05
C GLN A 193 -13.21 -26.06 15.82
N TYR A 194 -11.96 -25.77 15.48
CA TYR A 194 -11.27 -24.55 15.93
C TYR A 194 -11.44 -23.38 14.95
N HIS A 195 -12.10 -23.61 13.82
CA HIS A 195 -12.47 -22.60 12.85
C HIS A 195 -13.97 -22.36 12.97
N ASP A 196 -14.38 -21.09 12.97
CA ASP A 196 -15.78 -20.65 13.10
C ASP A 196 -16.74 -21.44 12.18
N PHE A 197 -16.41 -21.63 10.90
CA PHE A 197 -17.22 -22.41 9.95
C PHE A 197 -17.40 -23.89 10.30
N GLY A 198 -16.43 -24.51 10.99
CA GLY A 198 -16.58 -25.89 11.49
C GLY A 198 -17.22 -25.95 12.88
N LEU A 199 -16.94 -24.97 13.74
CA LEU A 199 -17.48 -24.89 15.09
C LEU A 199 -18.96 -24.52 15.07
N ILE A 200 -19.28 -23.36 14.51
CA ILE A 200 -20.63 -22.80 14.54
C ILE A 200 -21.53 -23.54 13.57
N PHE A 201 -21.25 -23.46 12.26
CA PHE A 201 -22.15 -24.01 11.25
C PHE A 201 -22.22 -25.54 11.27
N ALA A 202 -21.09 -26.23 11.46
CA ALA A 202 -21.07 -27.69 11.38
C ALA A 202 -21.22 -28.41 12.72
N SER A 203 -21.19 -27.71 13.85
CA SER A 203 -21.33 -28.34 15.18
C SER A 203 -22.44 -27.71 16.02
N ILE A 204 -22.38 -26.39 16.28
CA ILE A 204 -23.34 -25.72 17.19
C ILE A 204 -24.73 -25.58 16.55
N VAL A 205 -24.84 -25.08 15.32
CA VAL A 205 -26.13 -24.93 14.62
C VAL A 205 -26.88 -26.27 14.50
N PRO A 206 -26.25 -27.37 14.03
CA PRO A 206 -26.92 -28.65 13.94
C PRO A 206 -27.26 -29.25 15.31
N PHE A 207 -26.45 -28.98 16.33
CA PHE A 207 -26.75 -29.39 17.70
C PHE A 207 -28.01 -28.68 18.22
N ALA A 208 -28.07 -27.35 18.09
CA ALA A 208 -29.23 -26.54 18.47
C ALA A 208 -30.49 -26.92 17.67
N ALA A 209 -30.34 -27.26 16.39
CA ALA A 209 -31.44 -27.65 15.51
C ALA A 209 -31.83 -29.14 15.61
N GLY A 210 -31.09 -29.97 16.37
CA GLY A 210 -31.33 -31.41 16.49
C GLY A 210 -30.99 -32.24 15.23
N TRP A 211 -30.20 -31.69 14.30
CA TRP A 211 -29.84 -32.36 13.05
C TRP A 211 -28.72 -33.39 13.23
N ARG A 212 -28.77 -34.43 12.39
CA ARG A 212 -27.70 -35.44 12.35
C ARG A 212 -26.49 -34.89 11.57
N MET A 213 -25.36 -34.75 12.25
CA MET A 213 -24.07 -34.41 11.60
C MET A 213 -23.14 -35.61 11.47
N ASN A 214 -22.66 -35.85 10.25
CA ASN A 214 -21.57 -36.77 9.98
C ASN A 214 -20.26 -35.99 9.95
N MET A 215 -19.25 -36.45 10.69
CA MET A 215 -17.96 -35.77 10.76
C MET A 215 -16.79 -36.67 10.36
N MET A 216 -15.77 -36.08 9.74
CA MET A 216 -14.49 -36.76 9.53
C MET A 216 -13.30 -35.80 9.70
N SER A 217 -12.15 -36.35 10.09
CA SER A 217 -10.95 -35.54 10.32
C SER A 217 -10.54 -34.76 9.04
N PRO A 218 -10.19 -33.46 9.15
CA PRO A 218 -9.65 -32.69 8.03
C PRO A 218 -8.44 -33.39 7.38
N LEU A 219 -7.62 -34.10 8.18
CA LEU A 219 -6.49 -34.88 7.68
C LEU A 219 -6.93 -36.09 6.85
N THR A 220 -8.07 -36.69 7.19
CA THR A 220 -8.67 -37.77 6.39
C THR A 220 -9.15 -37.23 5.05
N PHE A 221 -9.75 -36.04 5.02
CA PHE A 221 -10.18 -35.37 3.79
C PHE A 221 -8.99 -35.15 2.86
N ILE A 222 -7.95 -34.48 3.37
CA ILE A 222 -6.75 -34.17 2.60
C ILE A 222 -6.08 -35.44 2.04
N LYS A 223 -6.03 -36.52 2.82
CA LYS A 223 -5.43 -37.81 2.39
C LYS A 223 -6.30 -38.56 1.39
N LYS A 224 -7.63 -38.52 1.54
CA LYS A 224 -8.59 -39.29 0.73
C LYS A 224 -9.80 -38.44 0.34
N PRO A 225 -9.66 -37.46 -0.59
CA PRO A 225 -10.74 -36.51 -0.90
C PRO A 225 -12.02 -37.18 -1.41
N LEU A 226 -11.91 -38.22 -2.23
CA LEU A 226 -13.07 -38.96 -2.75
C LEU A 226 -13.87 -39.70 -1.68
N LYS A 227 -13.30 -39.93 -0.49
CA LYS A 227 -14.02 -40.52 0.64
C LYS A 227 -15.13 -39.58 1.15
N TRP A 228 -15.01 -38.28 0.92
CA TRP A 228 -16.07 -37.32 1.22
C TRP A 228 -17.35 -37.63 0.43
N LEU A 229 -17.24 -37.80 -0.90
CA LEU A 229 -18.36 -38.17 -1.75
C LEU A 229 -18.94 -39.54 -1.41
N ASP A 230 -18.07 -40.54 -1.19
CA ASP A 230 -18.49 -41.90 -0.79
C ASP A 230 -19.30 -41.88 0.51
N LEU A 231 -18.83 -41.14 1.51
CA LEU A 231 -19.54 -41.03 2.79
C LEU A 231 -20.80 -40.17 2.67
N MET A 232 -20.81 -39.11 1.86
CA MET A 232 -22.02 -38.32 1.62
C MET A 232 -23.10 -39.16 0.94
N SER A 233 -22.73 -39.97 -0.05
CA SER A 233 -23.65 -40.89 -0.72
C SER A 233 -24.19 -41.97 0.23
N LYS A 234 -23.30 -42.62 0.99
CA LYS A 234 -23.69 -43.69 1.94
C LYS A 234 -24.59 -43.20 3.06
N ASN A 235 -24.35 -41.99 3.58
CA ASN A 235 -25.12 -41.43 4.68
C ASN A 235 -26.29 -40.57 4.19
N LYS A 236 -26.56 -40.52 2.87
CA LYS A 236 -27.63 -39.72 2.26
C LYS A 236 -27.62 -38.27 2.74
N VAL A 237 -26.43 -37.68 2.72
CA VAL A 237 -26.20 -36.30 3.16
C VAL A 237 -27.00 -35.34 2.31
N THR A 238 -27.60 -34.35 2.97
CA THR A 238 -28.44 -33.31 2.36
C THR A 238 -27.79 -31.93 2.47
N LEU A 239 -27.03 -31.69 3.55
CA LEU A 239 -26.35 -30.43 3.83
C LEU A 239 -24.84 -30.64 3.98
N GLY A 240 -24.02 -29.77 3.40
CA GLY A 240 -22.57 -29.81 3.60
C GLY A 240 -21.94 -28.44 3.52
N VAL A 241 -20.73 -28.32 4.03
CA VAL A 241 -19.95 -27.08 3.97
C VAL A 241 -18.51 -27.37 3.59
N ALA A 242 -17.96 -26.54 2.72
CA ALA A 242 -16.57 -26.60 2.34
C ALA A 242 -16.10 -25.29 1.70
N PRO A 243 -14.80 -24.97 1.76
CA PRO A 243 -14.21 -23.93 0.93
C PRO A 243 -14.07 -24.37 -0.54
N ASP A 244 -13.95 -23.40 -1.45
CA ASP A 244 -13.89 -23.58 -2.91
C ASP A 244 -12.89 -24.66 -3.36
N PHE A 245 -11.68 -24.68 -2.77
CA PHE A 245 -10.60 -25.61 -3.10
C PHE A 245 -11.03 -27.07 -2.95
N ALA A 246 -11.93 -27.36 -2.01
CA ALA A 246 -12.37 -28.71 -1.73
C ALA A 246 -13.18 -29.27 -2.90
N TYR A 247 -14.09 -28.47 -3.45
CA TYR A 247 -14.89 -28.81 -4.62
C TYR A 247 -13.97 -29.05 -5.83
N HIS A 248 -13.05 -28.14 -6.09
CA HIS A 248 -12.10 -28.28 -7.20
C HIS A 248 -11.19 -29.52 -7.04
N LEU A 249 -10.65 -29.75 -5.83
CA LEU A 249 -9.81 -30.91 -5.54
C LEU A 249 -10.55 -32.23 -5.80
N VAL A 250 -11.81 -32.31 -5.38
CA VAL A 250 -12.64 -33.51 -5.47
C VAL A 250 -13.04 -33.80 -6.90
N ALA A 251 -13.52 -32.79 -7.65
CA ALA A 251 -13.88 -32.94 -9.06
C ALA A 251 -12.68 -33.45 -9.89
N ARG A 252 -11.53 -32.80 -9.70
CA ARG A 252 -10.30 -33.17 -10.40
C ARG A 252 -9.78 -34.55 -10.02
N LYS A 253 -9.78 -34.91 -8.73
CA LYS A 253 -9.38 -36.26 -8.28
C LYS A 253 -10.32 -37.34 -8.80
N PHE A 254 -11.60 -37.03 -8.92
CA PHE A 254 -12.59 -37.95 -9.46
C PHE A 254 -12.33 -38.23 -10.94
N LYS A 255 -12.11 -37.18 -11.75
CA LYS A 255 -11.71 -37.30 -13.17
C LYS A 255 -10.41 -38.08 -13.35
N GLU A 256 -9.38 -37.78 -12.56
CA GLU A 256 -8.10 -38.52 -12.58
C GLU A 256 -8.30 -40.03 -12.37
N GLU A 257 -9.13 -40.41 -11.39
CA GLU A 257 -9.39 -41.82 -11.07
C GLU A 257 -10.35 -42.51 -12.05
N MET A 258 -11.33 -41.78 -12.59
CA MET A 258 -12.18 -42.23 -13.71
C MET A 258 -11.33 -42.62 -14.92
N LEU A 259 -10.39 -41.76 -15.32
CA LEU A 259 -9.49 -42.00 -16.45
C LEU A 259 -8.64 -43.27 -16.22
N LYS A 260 -8.04 -43.41 -15.03
CA LYS A 260 -7.27 -44.62 -14.66
C LYS A 260 -8.09 -45.90 -14.70
N LYS A 261 -9.39 -45.81 -14.43
CA LYS A 261 -10.33 -46.96 -14.46
C LYS A 261 -11.03 -47.14 -15.81
N GLY A 262 -10.52 -46.52 -16.88
CA GLY A 262 -11.07 -46.65 -18.23
C GLY A 262 -12.48 -46.08 -18.38
N GLY A 263 -12.77 -44.98 -17.69
CA GLY A 263 -14.08 -44.31 -17.70
C GLY A 263 -15.09 -44.88 -16.69
N LYS A 264 -14.71 -45.86 -15.85
CA LYS A 264 -15.58 -46.40 -14.80
C LYS A 264 -15.53 -45.57 -13.52
N CYS A 265 -16.69 -45.37 -12.89
CA CYS A 265 -16.81 -44.63 -11.62
C CYS A 265 -15.84 -45.17 -10.56
N PRO A 266 -14.98 -44.32 -9.95
CA PRO A 266 -14.03 -44.76 -8.95
C PRO A 266 -14.67 -45.13 -7.62
N ILE A 267 -15.90 -44.67 -7.36
CA ILE A 267 -16.69 -44.91 -6.15
C ILE A 267 -17.87 -45.84 -6.53
N PRO A 268 -17.92 -47.08 -6.00
CA PRO A 268 -19.05 -47.98 -6.27
C PRO A 268 -20.37 -47.38 -5.80
N ASN A 269 -21.41 -47.45 -6.66
CA ASN A 269 -22.77 -47.00 -6.35
C ASN A 269 -22.86 -45.54 -5.87
N LEU A 270 -22.05 -44.64 -6.44
CA LEU A 270 -22.12 -43.22 -6.13
C LEU A 270 -23.48 -42.63 -6.54
N ASP A 271 -24.19 -42.12 -5.56
CA ASP A 271 -25.48 -41.43 -5.69
C ASP A 271 -25.49 -40.18 -4.81
N LEU A 272 -25.58 -39.02 -5.45
CA LEU A 272 -25.55 -37.69 -4.84
C LEU A 272 -26.94 -37.01 -4.84
N SER A 273 -28.01 -37.73 -5.18
CA SER A 273 -29.37 -37.19 -5.30
C SER A 273 -30.00 -36.69 -4.00
N SER A 274 -29.46 -37.09 -2.85
CA SER A 274 -29.86 -36.61 -1.52
C SER A 274 -29.37 -35.19 -1.25
N ILE A 275 -28.29 -34.75 -1.88
CA ILE A 275 -27.67 -33.44 -1.63
C ILE A 275 -28.64 -32.35 -2.06
N GLN A 276 -29.00 -31.49 -1.10
CA GLN A 276 -29.81 -30.30 -1.32
C GLN A 276 -28.92 -29.06 -1.37
N TYR A 277 -28.02 -28.91 -0.39
CA TYR A 277 -27.21 -27.70 -0.23
C TYR A 277 -25.78 -28.06 0.15
N LEU A 278 -24.81 -27.64 -0.65
CA LEU A 278 -23.41 -27.59 -0.23
C LEU A 278 -22.96 -26.13 -0.27
N GLN A 279 -22.71 -25.58 0.91
CA GLN A 279 -22.26 -24.21 1.05
C GLN A 279 -20.77 -24.10 0.71
N ASN A 280 -20.45 -23.20 -0.20
CA ASN A 280 -19.12 -22.76 -0.55
C ASN A 280 -18.86 -21.39 0.10
N GLY A 281 -17.81 -21.29 0.90
CA GLY A 281 -17.48 -20.06 1.61
C GLY A 281 -16.11 -20.13 2.27
N ALA A 282 -15.78 -19.11 3.07
CA ALA A 282 -14.50 -18.94 3.74
C ALA A 282 -13.30 -18.64 2.81
N GLU A 283 -13.47 -18.63 1.49
CA GLU A 283 -12.51 -18.11 0.50
C GLU A 283 -13.24 -17.60 -0.75
N PRO A 284 -12.57 -16.86 -1.66
CA PRO A 284 -13.22 -16.39 -2.89
C PRO A 284 -13.80 -17.54 -3.70
N ILE A 285 -15.09 -17.42 -4.00
CA ILE A 285 -15.90 -18.43 -4.67
C ILE A 285 -15.69 -18.30 -6.18
N ARG A 286 -15.45 -19.42 -6.86
CA ARG A 286 -15.14 -19.43 -8.29
C ARG A 286 -16.21 -20.13 -9.10
N LEU A 287 -16.67 -19.46 -10.15
CA LEU A 287 -17.66 -20.04 -11.07
C LEU A 287 -17.14 -21.30 -11.76
N ASP A 288 -15.88 -21.33 -12.16
CA ASP A 288 -15.29 -22.48 -12.85
C ASP A 288 -15.24 -23.71 -11.96
N THR A 289 -14.92 -23.55 -10.67
CA THR A 289 -14.99 -24.61 -9.66
C THR A 289 -16.40 -25.20 -9.62
N HIS A 290 -17.42 -24.35 -9.58
CA HIS A 290 -18.82 -24.77 -9.56
C HIS A 290 -19.24 -25.49 -10.86
N LYS A 291 -18.91 -24.92 -12.03
CA LYS A 291 -19.19 -25.53 -13.35
C LYS A 291 -18.51 -26.89 -13.48
N GLU A 292 -17.25 -26.97 -13.04
CA GLU A 292 -16.49 -28.20 -13.06
C GLU A 292 -17.12 -29.26 -12.16
N PHE A 293 -17.46 -28.90 -10.92
CA PHE A 293 -18.09 -29.83 -9.98
C PHE A 293 -19.45 -30.31 -10.50
N SER A 294 -20.30 -29.39 -10.95
CA SER A 294 -21.62 -29.70 -11.53
C SER A 294 -21.53 -30.62 -12.74
N SER A 295 -20.67 -30.31 -13.71
CA SER A 295 -20.48 -31.14 -14.91
C SER A 295 -19.92 -32.53 -14.56
N THR A 296 -19.05 -32.62 -13.56
CA THR A 296 -18.46 -33.90 -13.14
C THR A 296 -19.47 -34.81 -12.45
N PHE A 297 -20.44 -34.25 -11.71
CA PHE A 297 -21.29 -35.01 -10.80
C PHE A 297 -22.78 -35.03 -11.16
N SER A 298 -23.21 -34.31 -12.20
CA SER A 298 -24.59 -34.30 -12.69
C SER A 298 -25.13 -35.70 -13.03
N ASP A 299 -24.33 -36.53 -13.70
CA ASP A 299 -24.68 -37.93 -14.04
C ASP A 299 -24.77 -38.85 -12.81
N PHE A 300 -24.29 -38.40 -11.65
CA PHE A 300 -24.33 -39.14 -10.38
C PHE A 300 -25.44 -38.62 -9.45
N GLY A 301 -26.42 -37.90 -9.99
CA GLY A 301 -27.62 -37.45 -9.26
C GLY A 301 -27.47 -36.09 -8.57
N LEU A 302 -26.34 -35.40 -8.71
CA LEU A 302 -26.20 -34.05 -8.14
C LEU A 302 -27.23 -33.10 -8.76
N ARG A 303 -28.07 -32.49 -7.94
CA ARG A 303 -29.12 -31.55 -8.36
C ARG A 303 -28.50 -30.27 -8.92
N LYS A 304 -29.22 -29.53 -9.77
CA LYS A 304 -28.73 -28.24 -10.31
C LYS A 304 -28.66 -27.14 -9.25
N SER A 305 -29.55 -27.16 -8.25
CA SER A 305 -29.68 -26.18 -7.17
C SER A 305 -28.83 -26.51 -5.93
N TRP A 306 -27.85 -27.41 -6.07
CA TRP A 306 -27.05 -27.88 -4.94
C TRP A 306 -26.19 -26.81 -4.30
N PHE A 307 -25.83 -25.77 -5.05
CA PHE A 307 -24.78 -24.84 -4.69
C PHE A 307 -25.31 -23.68 -3.85
N CYS A 308 -24.61 -23.37 -2.77
CA CYS A 308 -24.88 -22.17 -1.99
C CYS A 308 -23.59 -21.40 -1.75
N SER A 309 -23.54 -20.13 -2.09
CA SER A 309 -22.43 -19.23 -1.74
C SER A 309 -22.65 -18.62 -0.36
N GLY A 310 -21.60 -18.46 0.45
CA GLY A 310 -21.67 -17.85 1.77
C GLY A 310 -20.55 -16.85 2.05
N TYR A 311 -20.88 -15.80 2.80
CA TYR A 311 -19.94 -14.82 3.33
C TYR A 311 -20.03 -14.75 4.86
N GLY A 312 -18.87 -14.65 5.49
CA GLY A 312 -18.75 -14.81 6.93
C GLY A 312 -17.37 -14.56 7.52
N LEU A 313 -17.35 -14.22 8.80
CA LEU A 313 -16.16 -13.89 9.59
C LEU A 313 -16.37 -14.17 11.09
N ALA A 314 -15.28 -14.34 11.82
CA ALA A 314 -15.31 -14.65 13.26
C ALA A 314 -15.93 -13.51 14.08
N GLU A 315 -15.70 -12.26 13.69
CA GLU A 315 -16.23 -11.06 14.34
C GLU A 315 -17.76 -10.93 14.23
N HIS A 316 -18.39 -11.69 13.33
CA HIS A 316 -19.85 -11.86 13.22
C HIS A 316 -20.26 -13.32 13.48
N VAL A 317 -19.49 -14.04 14.32
CA VAL A 317 -19.78 -15.40 14.80
C VAL A 317 -20.05 -16.41 13.67
N VAL A 318 -19.34 -16.27 12.55
CA VAL A 318 -19.48 -17.01 11.28
C VAL A 318 -20.37 -16.35 10.24
N THR A 319 -21.69 -16.51 10.24
CA THR A 319 -22.51 -16.25 9.04
C THR A 319 -22.93 -14.79 8.97
N VAL A 320 -22.70 -14.14 7.82
CA VAL A 320 -23.25 -12.81 7.49
C VAL A 320 -24.36 -12.95 6.46
N SER A 321 -24.06 -13.63 5.35
CA SER A 321 -25.02 -13.86 4.28
C SER A 321 -24.76 -15.19 3.58
N TRP A 322 -25.81 -15.67 2.92
CA TRP A 322 -25.70 -16.79 1.99
C TRP A 322 -26.71 -16.64 0.85
N LEU A 323 -26.44 -17.32 -0.26
CA LEU A 323 -27.24 -17.23 -1.48
C LEU A 323 -27.22 -18.59 -2.21
N ASN A 324 -28.38 -19.09 -2.60
CA ASN A 324 -28.54 -20.27 -3.47
C ASN A 324 -28.94 -19.82 -4.88
N GLU A 325 -28.08 -19.01 -5.50
CA GLU A 325 -28.26 -18.51 -6.86
C GLU A 325 -26.89 -18.32 -7.52
N HIS A 326 -26.81 -18.66 -8.81
CA HIS A 326 -25.63 -18.38 -9.62
C HIS A 326 -25.74 -17.01 -10.27
N ARG A 327 -25.33 -15.98 -9.54
CA ARG A 327 -25.27 -14.62 -10.08
C ARG A 327 -23.84 -14.12 -10.18
N LEU A 328 -23.52 -13.59 -11.36
CA LEU A 328 -22.23 -12.97 -11.66
C LEU A 328 -22.40 -11.47 -11.76
N SER A 329 -21.37 -10.75 -11.31
CA SER A 329 -21.28 -9.31 -11.53
C SER A 329 -21.22 -8.97 -13.03
N THR A 330 -21.93 -7.92 -13.42
CA THR A 330 -21.81 -7.26 -14.73
C THR A 330 -20.68 -6.23 -14.74
N GLN A 331 -20.22 -5.77 -13.57
CA GLN A 331 -18.97 -5.02 -13.47
C GLN A 331 -17.79 -5.97 -13.66
N GLN A 332 -17.04 -5.72 -14.74
CA GLN A 332 -15.71 -6.26 -14.97
C GLN A 332 -14.73 -5.09 -14.95
N PRO A 333 -13.76 -5.06 -14.02
CA PRO A 333 -12.53 -4.33 -14.25
C PRO A 333 -11.94 -4.80 -15.58
N GLU A 334 -11.46 -3.88 -16.42
CA GLU A 334 -10.73 -4.20 -17.66
C GLU A 334 -9.64 -5.25 -17.30
N ASP A 335 -9.79 -6.47 -17.83
CA ASP A 335 -8.95 -7.67 -17.64
C ASP A 335 -9.09 -8.57 -16.37
N SER A 336 -10.19 -8.56 -15.58
CA SER A 336 -10.36 -9.52 -14.45
C SER A 336 -11.57 -10.48 -14.51
N LYS A 337 -11.46 -11.63 -13.82
CA LYS A 337 -12.50 -12.69 -13.72
C LYS A 337 -13.78 -12.21 -13.01
N SER A 338 -14.93 -12.78 -13.38
CA SER A 338 -16.25 -12.45 -12.81
C SER A 338 -16.39 -12.80 -11.31
N PHE A 339 -16.88 -11.85 -10.51
CA PHE A 339 -17.25 -12.05 -9.10
C PHE A 339 -18.57 -12.84 -8.96
N VAL A 340 -18.65 -13.73 -7.96
CA VAL A 340 -19.86 -14.49 -7.62
C VAL A 340 -20.57 -13.81 -6.45
N ALA A 341 -21.89 -13.61 -6.57
CA ALA A 341 -22.70 -13.05 -5.50
C ALA A 341 -22.70 -13.97 -4.27
N VAL A 342 -22.66 -13.41 -3.07
CA VAL A 342 -22.63 -14.15 -1.79
C VAL A 342 -23.84 -13.89 -0.90
N GLY A 343 -24.80 -13.11 -1.40
CA GLY A 343 -26.00 -12.70 -0.69
C GLY A 343 -26.86 -11.75 -1.54
N SER A 344 -28.12 -11.58 -1.15
CA SER A 344 -29.05 -10.64 -1.76
C SER A 344 -29.80 -9.89 -0.66
N LYS A 345 -30.17 -8.62 -0.89
CA LYS A 345 -31.05 -7.84 0.01
C LYS A 345 -32.37 -8.57 0.31
N GLN A 346 -32.80 -9.45 -0.59
CA GLN A 346 -34.00 -10.26 -0.41
C GLN A 346 -33.77 -11.48 0.51
N THR A 347 -32.53 -11.95 0.61
CA THR A 347 -32.14 -13.13 1.40
C THR A 347 -31.32 -12.79 2.65
N PHE A 348 -30.94 -11.53 2.83
CA PHE A 348 -30.34 -11.06 4.08
C PHE A 348 -31.32 -11.25 5.22
N HIS A 349 -30.80 -11.73 6.33
CA HIS A 349 -31.61 -11.85 7.52
C HIS A 349 -32.06 -10.46 8.00
N PRO A 350 -33.33 -10.25 8.38
CA PRO A 350 -33.86 -8.92 8.72
C PRO A 350 -33.11 -8.18 9.84
N CYS A 351 -32.38 -8.91 10.69
CA CYS A 351 -31.57 -8.31 11.76
C CYS A 351 -30.11 -7.99 11.37
N VAL A 352 -29.71 -8.26 10.12
CA VAL A 352 -28.36 -8.01 9.60
C VAL A 352 -28.45 -6.90 8.56
N ASP A 353 -27.95 -5.72 8.91
CA ASP A 353 -27.80 -4.61 7.99
C ASP A 353 -26.39 -4.61 7.40
N ILE A 354 -26.31 -4.51 6.07
CA ILE A 354 -25.05 -4.55 5.32
C ILE A 354 -24.94 -3.27 4.51
N LYS A 355 -23.85 -2.55 4.75
CA LYS A 355 -23.54 -1.26 4.14
C LYS A 355 -22.20 -1.33 3.43
N ILE A 356 -22.13 -0.73 2.24
CA ILE A 356 -20.86 -0.54 1.54
C ILE A 356 -20.39 0.86 1.89
N VAL A 357 -19.24 0.97 2.54
CA VAL A 357 -18.78 2.21 3.15
C VAL A 357 -17.38 2.53 2.65
N ASP A 358 -17.12 3.79 2.35
CA ASP A 358 -15.76 4.23 2.06
C ASP A 358 -14.88 4.04 3.31
N PRO A 359 -13.82 3.20 3.27
CA PRO A 359 -13.02 2.88 4.45
C PRO A 359 -12.27 4.09 5.05
N VAL A 360 -12.11 5.17 4.28
CA VAL A 360 -11.45 6.42 4.68
C VAL A 360 -12.49 7.44 5.12
N ASN A 361 -13.49 7.70 4.28
CA ASN A 361 -14.46 8.78 4.46
C ASN A 361 -15.64 8.40 5.35
N LYS A 362 -15.86 7.09 5.57
CA LYS A 362 -16.94 6.54 6.41
C LYS A 362 -18.34 6.97 5.97
N HIS A 363 -18.51 7.28 4.68
CA HIS A 363 -19.82 7.51 4.05
C HIS A 363 -20.28 6.23 3.38
N GLU A 364 -21.59 5.97 3.44
CA GLU A 364 -22.20 4.92 2.62
C GLU A 364 -21.99 5.26 1.14
N LEU A 365 -21.52 4.28 0.39
CA LEU A 365 -21.31 4.39 -1.05
C LEU A 365 -22.57 3.92 -1.80
N PRO A 366 -22.89 4.55 -2.94
CA PRO A 366 -23.95 4.08 -3.82
C PRO A 366 -23.74 2.63 -4.28
N ALA A 367 -24.81 2.02 -4.81
CA ALA A 367 -24.71 0.76 -5.52
C ALA A 367 -23.64 0.83 -6.62
N ASP A 368 -23.04 -0.32 -6.94
CA ASP A 368 -22.00 -0.50 -7.94
C ASP A 368 -20.65 0.16 -7.61
N GLN A 369 -20.46 0.76 -6.43
CA GLN A 369 -19.14 1.22 -5.98
C GLN A 369 -18.50 0.24 -5.01
N ILE A 370 -17.20 -0.02 -5.20
CA ILE A 370 -16.40 -0.86 -4.30
C ILE A 370 -16.04 -0.07 -3.06
N GLY A 371 -16.45 -0.59 -1.90
CA GLY A 371 -16.09 -0.07 -0.58
C GLY A 371 -15.85 -1.18 0.42
N GLU A 372 -15.62 -0.80 1.67
CA GLU A 372 -15.54 -1.74 2.78
C GLU A 372 -16.95 -2.22 3.16
N ILE A 373 -17.11 -3.52 3.37
CA ILE A 373 -18.36 -4.09 3.86
C ILE A 373 -18.47 -3.82 5.36
N TRP A 374 -19.50 -3.08 5.78
CA TRP A 374 -19.80 -2.78 7.17
C TRP A 374 -21.11 -3.46 7.55
N ILE A 375 -21.16 -4.03 8.76
CA ILE A 375 -22.27 -4.87 9.19
C ILE A 375 -22.81 -4.34 10.52
N ALA A 376 -24.13 -4.22 10.65
CA ALA A 376 -24.79 -4.02 11.94
C ALA A 376 -25.74 -5.20 12.20
N GLY A 377 -25.79 -5.67 13.44
CA GLY A 377 -26.68 -6.78 13.81
C GLY A 377 -26.36 -7.39 15.18
N PRO A 378 -27.27 -8.21 15.72
CA PRO A 378 -27.14 -8.80 17.06
C PRO A 378 -26.06 -9.89 17.14
N SER A 379 -25.56 -10.38 16.00
CA SER A 379 -24.54 -11.43 15.94
C SER A 379 -23.09 -10.88 15.94
N ILE A 380 -22.92 -9.56 16.09
CA ILE A 380 -21.61 -8.95 16.23
C ILE A 380 -21.01 -9.34 17.59
N ALA A 381 -19.78 -9.86 17.58
CA ALA A 381 -19.06 -10.22 18.80
C ALA A 381 -18.71 -8.98 19.65
N ALA A 382 -18.38 -9.17 20.94
CA ALA A 382 -18.17 -8.06 21.86
C ALA A 382 -16.88 -7.26 21.64
N GLY A 383 -15.94 -7.80 20.84
CA GLY A 383 -14.67 -7.16 20.54
C GLY A 383 -13.49 -8.14 20.52
N TYR A 384 -12.29 -7.60 20.62
CA TYR A 384 -11.05 -8.36 20.79
C TYR A 384 -10.58 -8.32 22.25
N HIS A 385 -10.27 -9.49 22.82
CA HIS A 385 -9.75 -9.62 24.17
C HIS A 385 -8.46 -8.84 24.36
N GLY A 386 -8.36 -8.10 25.47
CA GLY A 386 -7.18 -7.29 25.81
C GLY A 386 -6.89 -6.11 24.86
N LYS A 387 -7.81 -5.74 23.96
CA LYS A 387 -7.57 -4.70 22.92
C LYS A 387 -8.75 -3.71 22.79
N PRO A 388 -9.00 -2.86 23.80
CA PRO A 388 -10.19 -2.01 23.85
C PRO A 388 -10.22 -0.92 22.77
N GLU A 389 -9.07 -0.31 22.42
CA GLU A 389 -8.99 0.73 21.37
C GLU A 389 -9.32 0.15 20.00
N LEU A 390 -8.70 -0.99 19.66
CA LEU A 390 -8.95 -1.71 18.42
C LEU A 390 -10.40 -2.23 18.37
N SER A 391 -10.95 -2.67 19.50
CA SER A 391 -12.34 -3.11 19.57
C SER A 391 -13.31 -1.97 19.29
N ARG A 392 -13.04 -0.77 19.82
CA ARG A 392 -13.84 0.42 19.53
C ARG A 392 -13.76 0.82 18.05
N GLU A 393 -12.56 0.78 17.47
CA GLU A 393 -12.34 1.11 16.06
C GLU A 393 -13.09 0.15 15.10
N VAL A 394 -13.07 -1.14 15.40
CA VAL A 394 -13.58 -2.19 14.52
C VAL A 394 -15.06 -2.49 14.75
N PHE A 395 -15.52 -2.58 15.99
CA PHE A 395 -16.88 -3.04 16.34
C PHE A 395 -17.87 -1.90 16.63
N GLN A 396 -17.40 -0.66 16.76
CA GLN A 396 -18.23 0.51 17.09
C GLN A 396 -18.08 1.62 16.06
N ALA A 397 -17.87 1.27 14.80
CA ALA A 397 -17.75 2.24 13.72
C ALA A 397 -19.11 2.91 13.44
N LYS A 398 -19.09 4.16 13.01
CA LYS A 398 -20.28 4.93 12.69
C LYS A 398 -20.16 5.50 11.28
N ILE A 399 -21.24 5.39 10.51
CA ILE A 399 -21.35 6.01 9.19
C ILE A 399 -21.63 7.51 9.42
N LEU A 400 -20.90 8.38 8.73
CA LEU A 400 -21.09 9.82 8.83
C LEU A 400 -22.21 10.27 7.87
N PRO A 401 -23.08 11.21 8.29
CA PRO A 401 -24.16 11.72 7.44
C PRO A 401 -23.61 12.50 6.24
N GLN A 402 -24.27 12.36 5.09
CA GLN A 402 -23.91 13.06 3.86
C GLN A 402 -24.49 14.49 3.90
N GLU A 403 -23.66 15.52 3.65
CA GLU A 403 -24.02 16.95 3.86
C GLU A 403 -25.13 17.48 2.91
N ASP A 404 -25.65 16.71 1.94
CA ASP A 404 -26.48 17.21 0.82
C ASP A 404 -27.86 16.51 0.58
N SER A 405 -28.42 15.72 1.51
CA SER A 405 -29.73 15.08 1.27
C SER A 405 -30.92 15.85 1.89
N ASP A 406 -31.53 16.74 1.11
CA ASP A 406 -32.86 17.35 1.36
C ASP A 406 -34.02 16.33 1.13
N SER A 407 -33.87 15.09 1.61
CA SER A 407 -34.93 14.09 1.54
C SER A 407 -35.34 13.69 2.95
N ASP A 408 -36.64 13.75 3.23
CA ASP A 408 -37.34 13.13 4.35
C ASP A 408 -37.13 11.59 4.36
N GLN A 409 -35.89 11.13 4.55
CA GLN A 409 -35.54 9.73 4.75
C GLN A 409 -35.24 9.52 6.23
N ASP A 410 -36.04 8.61 6.78
CA ASP A 410 -36.06 8.06 8.14
C ASP A 410 -34.79 8.27 8.97
N ASP A 411 -34.94 9.01 10.07
CA ASP A 411 -33.94 9.44 11.06
C ASP A 411 -33.40 8.26 11.91
N SER A 412 -33.39 7.05 11.37
CA SER A 412 -33.13 5.80 12.12
C SER A 412 -31.66 5.41 12.21
N CYS A 413 -30.76 6.03 11.41
CA CYS A 413 -29.34 5.66 11.34
C CYS A 413 -28.41 6.50 12.23
N THR A 414 -28.87 7.57 12.87
CA THR A 414 -28.04 8.53 13.62
C THR A 414 -27.47 8.00 14.95
N GLY A 415 -27.73 6.73 15.32
CA GLY A 415 -27.20 6.08 16.52
C GLY A 415 -26.55 4.69 16.34
N THR A 416 -26.64 4.09 15.14
CA THR A 416 -26.25 2.70 14.91
C THR A 416 -24.74 2.54 14.78
N THR A 417 -24.18 1.52 15.44
CA THR A 417 -22.77 1.13 15.31
C THR A 417 -22.61 -0.07 14.40
N PHE A 418 -21.54 -0.08 13.63
CA PHE A 418 -21.21 -1.09 12.64
C PHE A 418 -19.87 -1.77 12.96
N LEU A 419 -19.78 -3.05 12.59
CA LEU A 419 -18.57 -3.84 12.46
C LEU A 419 -17.90 -3.56 11.11
N ARG A 420 -16.64 -3.13 11.14
CA ARG A 420 -15.75 -3.02 9.99
C ARG A 420 -15.13 -4.38 9.67
N THR A 421 -15.48 -4.97 8.54
CA THR A 421 -15.01 -6.32 8.18
C THR A 421 -13.55 -6.34 7.70
N GLY A 422 -13.05 -5.21 7.15
CA GLY A 422 -11.80 -5.15 6.41
C GLY A 422 -11.84 -5.86 5.05
N ASP A 423 -13.03 -6.27 4.59
CA ASP A 423 -13.27 -6.87 3.29
C ASP A 423 -13.88 -5.84 2.33
N LEU A 424 -13.40 -5.83 1.09
CA LEU A 424 -13.92 -4.98 0.01
C LEU A 424 -15.04 -5.70 -0.73
N GLY A 425 -16.11 -4.98 -1.03
CA GLY A 425 -17.24 -5.46 -1.80
C GLY A 425 -18.10 -4.34 -2.34
N PHE A 426 -19.13 -4.70 -3.10
CA PHE A 426 -20.11 -3.77 -3.64
C PHE A 426 -21.49 -4.44 -3.73
N MET A 427 -22.51 -3.60 -3.83
CA MET A 427 -23.89 -4.03 -4.06
C MET A 427 -24.28 -3.76 -5.51
N GLN A 428 -24.73 -4.77 -6.24
CA GLN A 428 -25.24 -4.63 -7.61
C GLN A 428 -26.57 -5.36 -7.76
N ASP A 429 -27.61 -4.69 -8.26
CA ASP A 429 -28.99 -5.22 -8.38
C ASP A 429 -29.54 -5.79 -7.06
N GLY A 430 -29.07 -5.31 -5.91
CA GLY A 430 -29.42 -5.84 -4.61
C GLY A 430 -28.63 -7.09 -4.19
N TYR A 431 -27.61 -7.52 -4.94
CA TYR A 431 -26.73 -8.63 -4.59
C TYR A 431 -25.38 -8.14 -4.07
N LEU A 432 -24.83 -8.83 -3.08
CA LEU A 432 -23.52 -8.54 -2.49
C LEU A 432 -22.44 -9.35 -3.19
N TYR A 433 -21.37 -8.67 -3.59
CA TYR A 433 -20.17 -9.26 -4.16
C TYR A 433 -18.97 -8.91 -3.29
N VAL A 434 -18.10 -9.89 -3.04
CA VAL A 434 -16.86 -9.71 -2.27
C VAL A 434 -15.68 -9.70 -3.24
N CYS A 435 -14.93 -8.61 -3.25
CA CYS A 435 -13.80 -8.40 -4.16
C CYS A 435 -12.48 -8.91 -3.56
N GLY A 436 -12.29 -8.79 -2.25
CA GLY A 436 -11.05 -9.22 -1.59
C GLY A 436 -10.88 -8.57 -0.23
N ARG A 437 -9.69 -8.70 0.36
CA ARG A 437 -9.38 -8.12 1.68
C ARG A 437 -8.47 -6.93 1.51
N ILE A 438 -8.74 -5.83 2.23
CA ILE A 438 -7.95 -4.59 2.15
C ILE A 438 -6.45 -4.85 2.38
N LYS A 439 -6.13 -5.79 3.27
CA LYS A 439 -4.73 -6.12 3.66
C LYS A 439 -4.04 -7.19 2.81
N ASP A 440 -4.77 -7.92 1.98
CA ASP A 440 -4.20 -8.99 1.14
C ASP A 440 -4.02 -8.54 -0.32
N LEU A 441 -4.38 -7.30 -0.64
CA LEU A 441 -4.24 -6.72 -1.97
C LEU A 441 -2.75 -6.61 -2.35
N LEU A 442 -2.33 -7.25 -3.44
CA LEU A 442 -0.97 -7.09 -3.96
C LEU A 442 -0.93 -5.81 -4.78
N ILE A 443 -0.23 -4.81 -4.28
CA ILE A 443 0.02 -3.59 -5.04
C ILE A 443 1.37 -3.77 -5.73
N ILE A 444 1.36 -4.07 -7.03
CA ILE A 444 2.55 -4.30 -7.85
C ILE A 444 2.56 -3.25 -8.96
N ASN A 445 3.59 -2.40 -9.00
CA ASN A 445 3.67 -1.26 -9.92
C ASN A 445 2.43 -0.33 -9.83
N GLY A 446 1.89 -0.15 -8.62
CA GLY A 446 0.72 0.71 -8.37
C GLY A 446 -0.64 0.16 -8.83
N VAL A 447 -0.69 -1.07 -9.35
CA VAL A 447 -1.94 -1.75 -9.72
C VAL A 447 -2.32 -2.76 -8.65
N ASN A 448 -3.60 -2.78 -8.30
CA ASN A 448 -4.18 -3.69 -7.31
C ASN A 448 -4.45 -5.05 -7.95
N TYR A 449 -3.63 -6.03 -7.61
CA TYR A 449 -3.82 -7.42 -8.00
C TYR A 449 -4.33 -8.23 -6.81
N TYR A 450 -5.34 -9.05 -7.06
CA TYR A 450 -5.77 -10.04 -6.09
C TYR A 450 -4.82 -11.25 -6.19
N PRO A 451 -4.08 -11.61 -5.13
CA PRO A 451 -3.16 -12.75 -5.19
C PRO A 451 -3.85 -14.06 -5.57
N GLN A 452 -5.15 -14.17 -5.32
CA GLN A 452 -5.99 -15.32 -5.68
C GLN A 452 -6.10 -15.54 -7.18
N ASP A 453 -6.01 -14.48 -7.99
CA ASP A 453 -6.07 -14.57 -9.45
C ASP A 453 -4.76 -15.13 -10.00
N ILE A 454 -3.64 -14.62 -9.49
CA ILE A 454 -2.29 -15.13 -9.79
C ILE A 454 -2.17 -16.60 -9.37
N GLU A 455 -2.57 -16.92 -8.14
CA GLU A 455 -2.53 -18.29 -7.63
C GLU A 455 -3.35 -19.25 -8.49
N LEU A 456 -4.48 -18.80 -9.05
CA LEU A 456 -5.31 -19.63 -9.92
C LEU A 456 -4.64 -19.87 -11.28
N VAL A 457 -4.09 -18.82 -11.89
CA VAL A 457 -3.36 -18.90 -13.16
C VAL A 457 -2.20 -19.88 -13.03
N VAL A 458 -1.43 -19.80 -11.95
CA VAL A 458 -0.35 -20.74 -11.64
C VAL A 458 -0.87 -22.17 -11.41
N GLN A 459 -2.01 -22.33 -10.71
CA GLN A 459 -2.61 -23.65 -10.45
C GLN A 459 -3.09 -24.38 -11.70
N SER A 460 -3.38 -23.65 -12.79
CA SER A 460 -3.80 -24.23 -14.07
C SER A 460 -2.66 -24.99 -14.79
N CYS A 461 -1.40 -24.71 -14.45
CA CYS A 461 -0.24 -25.33 -15.07
C CYS A 461 -0.11 -26.83 -14.72
N HIS A 462 0.02 -27.68 -15.74
CA HIS A 462 0.11 -29.13 -15.57
C HIS A 462 1.38 -29.52 -14.79
N GLY A 463 1.19 -30.11 -13.60
CA GLY A 463 2.29 -30.53 -12.71
C GLY A 463 2.33 -29.75 -11.39
N VAL A 464 1.71 -28.57 -11.34
CA VAL A 464 1.47 -27.84 -10.08
C VAL A 464 0.44 -28.59 -9.26
N ARG A 465 0.66 -28.72 -7.95
CA ARG A 465 -0.30 -29.32 -7.03
C ARG A 465 -1.40 -28.30 -6.72
N PRO A 466 -2.67 -28.57 -7.11
CA PRO A 466 -3.74 -27.58 -6.95
C PRO A 466 -4.02 -27.25 -5.49
N GLY A 467 -4.39 -25.99 -5.25
CA GLY A 467 -4.56 -25.42 -3.92
C GLY A 467 -3.26 -25.26 -3.11
N CYS A 468 -2.08 -25.54 -3.67
CA CYS A 468 -0.78 -25.38 -3.01
C CYS A 468 0.09 -24.33 -3.71
N VAL A 469 -0.47 -23.17 -4.00
CA VAL A 469 0.25 -22.00 -4.53
C VAL A 469 0.03 -20.83 -3.57
N ALA A 470 1.07 -20.07 -3.30
CA ALA A 470 0.95 -18.78 -2.62
C ALA A 470 1.61 -17.72 -3.48
N ALA A 471 0.85 -16.69 -3.84
CA ALA A 471 1.36 -15.47 -4.44
C ALA A 471 1.39 -14.40 -3.37
N PHE A 472 2.53 -13.74 -3.23
CA PHE A 472 2.68 -12.64 -2.31
C PHE A 472 3.71 -11.66 -2.85
N SER A 473 3.58 -10.43 -2.37
CA SER A 473 4.60 -9.42 -2.54
C SER A 473 5.86 -9.85 -1.75
N SER A 474 7.05 -9.57 -2.30
CA SER A 474 8.31 -9.73 -1.56
C SER A 474 8.37 -8.85 -0.30
N ASP A 475 7.43 -7.93 -0.12
CA ASP A 475 7.31 -7.13 1.10
C ASP A 475 5.91 -7.25 1.74
N ASP A 476 5.81 -6.83 2.99
CA ASP A 476 4.66 -7.03 3.87
C ASP A 476 3.99 -5.74 4.34
N SER A 477 4.51 -4.60 3.93
CA SER A 477 4.08 -3.27 4.35
C SER A 477 2.65 -2.96 3.93
N GLY A 478 2.15 -3.61 2.88
CA GLY A 478 0.87 -3.24 2.25
C GLY A 478 0.92 -1.89 1.54
N GLU A 479 2.11 -1.29 1.38
CA GLU A 479 2.34 0.06 0.85
C GLU A 479 2.86 0.08 -0.61
N GLY A 480 2.83 -1.06 -1.31
CA GLY A 480 3.22 -1.17 -2.72
C GLY A 480 4.73 -1.29 -2.96
N ASP A 481 5.08 -1.89 -4.11
CA ASP A 481 6.44 -2.11 -4.65
C ASP A 481 7.23 -3.35 -4.21
N GLY A 482 6.57 -4.35 -3.62
CA GLY A 482 7.21 -5.66 -3.57
C GLY A 482 7.05 -6.42 -4.88
N LEU A 483 8.06 -7.21 -5.21
CA LEU A 483 8.06 -8.02 -6.42
C LEU A 483 7.12 -9.22 -6.24
N LEU A 484 6.49 -9.66 -7.33
CA LEU A 484 5.65 -10.86 -7.29
C LEU A 484 6.50 -12.10 -7.03
N GLU A 485 6.35 -12.70 -5.86
CA GLU A 485 6.94 -13.99 -5.54
C GLU A 485 5.84 -15.06 -5.50
N VAL A 486 6.09 -16.16 -6.22
CA VAL A 486 5.19 -17.29 -6.31
C VAL A 486 5.90 -18.53 -5.77
N VAL A 487 5.32 -19.15 -4.75
CA VAL A 487 5.75 -20.47 -4.27
C VAL A 487 4.66 -21.49 -4.57
N PHE A 488 5.03 -22.68 -5.05
CA PHE A 488 4.07 -23.73 -5.35
C PHE A 488 4.63 -25.12 -5.06
N GLU A 489 3.76 -26.10 -4.78
CA GLU A 489 4.19 -27.50 -4.64
C GLU A 489 4.11 -28.25 -5.98
N ILE A 490 5.12 -29.07 -6.29
CA ILE A 490 5.15 -29.92 -7.50
C ILE A 490 4.76 -31.37 -7.19
N ARG A 491 4.08 -32.04 -8.12
CA ARG A 491 3.80 -33.49 -8.09
C ARG A 491 5.00 -34.28 -8.60
N ASN A 492 5.51 -35.22 -7.81
CA ASN A 492 6.74 -35.98 -8.09
C ASN A 492 7.96 -35.05 -8.26
N ALA A 493 8.66 -34.80 -7.16
CA ALA A 493 9.82 -33.90 -7.10
C ALA A 493 11.02 -34.45 -7.92
N ASN A 494 11.04 -34.16 -9.22
CA ASN A 494 12.23 -34.23 -10.06
C ASN A 494 12.63 -32.80 -10.46
N LYS A 495 13.92 -32.47 -10.28
CA LYS A 495 14.49 -31.15 -10.57
C LYS A 495 14.30 -30.73 -12.04
N MET A 496 14.46 -31.65 -13.00
CA MET A 496 14.23 -31.37 -14.42
C MET A 496 12.77 -30.99 -14.72
N THR A 497 11.82 -31.70 -14.13
CA THR A 497 10.39 -31.42 -14.28
C THR A 497 10.00 -30.12 -13.58
N ALA A 498 10.62 -29.81 -12.43
CA ALA A 498 10.38 -28.58 -11.68
C ALA A 498 10.89 -27.32 -12.39
N GLN A 499 12.04 -27.40 -13.06
CA GLN A 499 12.57 -26.29 -13.86
C GLN A 499 11.67 -25.94 -15.03
N ALA A 500 11.30 -26.93 -15.85
CA ALA A 500 10.40 -26.72 -16.99
C ALA A 500 9.04 -26.15 -16.55
N LEU A 501 8.54 -26.60 -15.40
CA LEU A 501 7.28 -26.12 -14.84
C LEU A 501 7.36 -24.67 -14.33
N CYS A 502 8.47 -24.27 -13.68
CA CYS A 502 8.64 -22.87 -13.26
C CYS A 502 8.67 -21.90 -14.47
N GLU A 503 9.30 -22.28 -15.58
CA GLU A 503 9.32 -21.46 -16.81
C GLU A 503 7.94 -21.39 -17.49
N ALA A 504 7.20 -22.50 -17.49
CA ALA A 504 5.82 -22.52 -17.97
C ALA A 504 4.92 -21.60 -17.12
N ILE A 505 5.06 -21.65 -15.78
CA ILE A 505 4.33 -20.77 -14.86
C ILE A 505 4.69 -19.30 -15.11
N LYS A 506 5.98 -18.98 -15.29
CA LYS A 506 6.40 -17.61 -15.63
C LYS A 506 5.67 -17.09 -16.86
N SER A 507 5.68 -17.88 -17.93
CA SER A 507 5.07 -17.50 -19.21
C SER A 507 3.57 -17.27 -19.06
N VAL A 508 2.89 -18.17 -18.35
CA VAL A 508 1.43 -18.11 -18.12
C VAL A 508 1.06 -16.93 -17.21
N VAL A 509 1.85 -16.60 -16.18
CA VAL A 509 1.59 -15.41 -15.34
C VAL A 509 1.84 -14.11 -16.11
N ILE A 510 2.84 -14.05 -16.99
CA ILE A 510 3.05 -12.88 -17.86
C ILE A 510 1.90 -12.72 -18.86
N GLN A 511 1.46 -13.82 -19.48
CA GLN A 511 0.41 -13.79 -20.50
C GLN A 511 -0.97 -13.45 -19.93
N ASP A 512 -1.35 -14.08 -18.81
CA ASP A 512 -2.72 -14.00 -18.29
C ASP A 512 -2.90 -12.93 -17.18
N ILE A 513 -1.81 -12.52 -16.51
CA ILE A 513 -1.85 -11.51 -15.43
C ILE A 513 -1.05 -10.24 -15.81
N GLY A 514 -0.14 -10.30 -16.77
CA GLY A 514 0.66 -9.13 -17.18
C GLY A 514 1.83 -8.79 -16.25
N ILE A 515 2.22 -9.68 -15.34
CA ILE A 515 3.29 -9.46 -14.35
C ILE A 515 4.41 -10.49 -14.53
N VAL A 516 5.67 -10.06 -14.48
CA VAL A 516 6.83 -10.97 -14.41
C VAL A 516 7.08 -11.35 -12.93
N PRO A 517 6.92 -12.63 -12.53
CA PRO A 517 7.27 -13.04 -11.17
C PRO A 517 8.78 -12.98 -10.96
N SER A 518 9.23 -12.31 -9.89
CA SER A 518 10.66 -12.21 -9.57
C SER A 518 11.25 -13.52 -9.08
N LYS A 519 10.44 -14.33 -8.40
CA LYS A 519 10.85 -15.60 -7.83
C LYS A 519 9.73 -16.59 -7.96
N ILE A 520 10.01 -17.71 -8.61
CA ILE A 520 9.08 -18.83 -8.75
C ILE A 520 9.72 -20.06 -8.13
N VAL A 521 9.17 -20.51 -7.00
CA VAL A 521 9.79 -21.57 -6.19
C VAL A 521 8.94 -22.82 -6.22
N ALA A 522 9.46 -23.88 -6.83
CA ALA A 522 8.91 -25.21 -6.71
C ALA A 522 9.35 -25.83 -5.38
N LEU A 523 8.37 -26.19 -4.56
CA LEU A 523 8.55 -26.79 -3.25
C LEU A 523 8.23 -28.28 -3.28
N GLU A 524 8.88 -29.03 -2.38
CA GLU A 524 8.49 -30.41 -2.11
C GLU A 524 7.04 -30.46 -1.61
N GLU A 525 6.37 -31.58 -1.85
CA GLU A 525 5.03 -31.78 -1.32
C GLU A 525 4.97 -31.53 0.20
N ARG A 526 3.90 -30.85 0.66
CA ARG A 526 3.63 -30.53 2.07
C ARG A 526 4.52 -29.43 2.67
N SER A 527 5.04 -28.52 1.85
CA SER A 527 5.88 -27.39 2.27
C SER A 527 5.10 -26.08 2.41
N ILE A 528 4.03 -25.86 1.63
CA ILE A 528 3.24 -24.63 1.70
C ILE A 528 2.56 -24.53 3.05
N ALA A 529 2.80 -23.42 3.75
CA ALA A 529 2.14 -23.12 5.00
C ALA A 529 0.67 -22.76 4.74
N LYS A 530 -0.21 -23.54 5.34
CA LYS A 530 -1.64 -23.33 5.29
C LYS A 530 -2.19 -23.20 6.69
N THR A 531 -3.28 -22.45 6.82
CA THR A 531 -4.12 -22.50 8.00
C THR A 531 -4.59 -23.93 8.18
N THR A 532 -5.07 -24.18 9.37
CA THR A 532 -5.59 -25.47 9.77
C THR A 532 -6.90 -25.83 9.02
N SER A 533 -7.62 -24.83 8.47
CA SER A 533 -8.72 -24.99 7.50
C SER A 533 -8.30 -25.13 6.03
N GLY A 534 -6.99 -25.11 5.73
CA GLY A 534 -6.45 -25.28 4.38
C GLY A 534 -6.25 -23.98 3.58
N LYS A 535 -6.52 -22.81 4.15
CA LYS A 535 -6.28 -21.50 3.50
C LYS A 535 -4.79 -21.21 3.40
N ILE A 536 -4.35 -20.58 2.32
CA ILE A 536 -2.95 -20.18 2.13
C ILE A 536 -2.57 -19.09 3.15
N GLN A 537 -1.49 -19.29 3.92
CA GLN A 537 -0.94 -18.26 4.80
C GLN A 537 0.14 -17.46 4.05
N ARG A 538 -0.27 -16.50 3.22
CA ARG A 538 0.63 -15.74 2.32
C ARG A 538 1.82 -15.11 3.04
N ARG A 539 1.54 -14.29 4.07
CA ARG A 539 2.54 -13.68 4.97
C ARG A 539 3.55 -14.69 5.52
N ARG A 540 3.06 -15.81 6.08
CA ARG A 540 3.92 -16.87 6.63
C ARG A 540 4.72 -17.60 5.55
N ASN A 541 4.18 -17.81 4.35
CA ASN A 541 4.93 -18.44 3.27
C ASN A 541 6.04 -17.53 2.76
N ARG A 542 5.81 -16.21 2.71
CA ARG A 542 6.86 -15.22 2.45
C ARG A 542 7.93 -15.27 3.53
N ASP A 543 7.55 -15.22 4.81
CA ASP A 543 8.51 -15.27 5.92
C ASP A 543 9.33 -16.58 5.89
N LEU A 544 8.69 -17.70 5.57
CA LEU A 544 9.35 -19.00 5.41
C LEU A 544 10.29 -19.03 4.20
N LEU A 545 9.91 -18.39 3.09
CA LEU A 545 10.74 -18.28 1.90
C LEU A 545 11.98 -17.42 2.20
N HIS A 546 11.78 -16.25 2.80
CA HIS A 546 12.81 -15.26 3.07
C HIS A 546 13.77 -15.70 4.18
N ALA A 547 13.27 -16.48 5.14
CA ALA A 547 14.12 -17.12 6.15
C ALA A 547 14.80 -18.41 5.64
N ASN A 548 14.66 -18.78 4.36
CA ASN A 548 15.17 -20.02 3.75
C ASN A 548 14.73 -21.29 4.52
N GLN A 549 13.48 -21.31 5.02
CA GLN A 549 12.93 -22.40 5.82
C GLN A 549 11.98 -23.34 5.04
N HIS A 550 11.79 -23.08 3.75
CA HIS A 550 11.05 -23.93 2.82
C HIS A 550 11.93 -25.03 2.24
N LYS A 551 11.34 -26.18 1.93
CA LYS A 551 12.03 -27.27 1.22
C LYS A 551 11.85 -27.10 -0.29
N SER A 552 12.74 -26.35 -0.92
CA SER A 552 12.69 -26.11 -2.36
C SER A 552 13.26 -27.29 -3.15
N VAL A 553 12.55 -27.71 -4.20
CA VAL A 553 13.00 -28.67 -5.22
C VAL A 553 13.75 -27.94 -6.32
N PHE A 554 13.22 -26.78 -6.72
CA PHE A 554 13.82 -25.89 -7.69
C PHE A 554 13.41 -24.46 -7.37
N VAL A 555 14.34 -23.54 -7.49
CA VAL A 555 14.08 -22.11 -7.37
C VAL A 555 14.37 -21.54 -8.75
N LEU A 556 13.33 -21.11 -9.47
CA LEU A 556 13.53 -20.20 -10.57
C LEU A 556 13.67 -18.82 -9.94
N ASP A 557 14.89 -18.59 -9.48
CA ASP A 557 15.25 -17.33 -8.89
C ASP A 557 15.62 -16.38 -10.02
N GLN A 558 14.64 -15.61 -10.44
CA GLN A 558 14.92 -14.50 -11.34
C GLN A 558 15.28 -13.28 -10.53
N SER A 559 15.32 -13.31 -9.20
CA SER A 559 15.86 -12.22 -8.39
C SER A 559 17.37 -12.12 -8.48
N SER A 560 18.06 -12.91 -9.32
CA SER A 560 19.44 -12.66 -9.74
C SER A 560 19.49 -12.15 -11.20
N LYS A 561 18.65 -12.64 -12.11
CA LYS A 561 18.47 -11.95 -13.42
C LYS A 561 17.70 -10.62 -13.35
N LEU A 562 16.99 -10.40 -12.25
CA LEU A 562 16.25 -9.22 -11.83
C LEU A 562 16.92 -8.60 -10.56
N ALA A 563 17.92 -9.24 -9.94
CA ALA A 563 18.74 -8.65 -8.84
C ALA A 563 20.22 -9.15 -8.66
N GLY A 564 20.96 -9.51 -9.72
CA GLY A 564 22.41 -9.80 -9.77
C GLY A 564 22.83 -10.94 -10.75
N GLU A 565 23.50 -10.70 -11.88
CA GLU A 565 24.97 -10.62 -11.88
C GLU A 565 25.63 -11.51 -10.78
N GLY A 566 26.29 -12.62 -11.19
CA GLY A 566 27.30 -13.39 -10.42
C GLY A 566 26.89 -14.78 -9.84
N ASN A 567 27.68 -15.88 -9.87
CA ASN A 567 28.91 -16.32 -10.57
C ASN A 567 29.17 -17.84 -10.27
N GLY A 568 29.94 -18.58 -11.10
CA GLY A 568 30.47 -19.92 -10.76
C GLY A 568 31.30 -20.63 -11.87
N HIS A 569 32.61 -20.81 -11.64
CA HIS A 569 33.66 -21.25 -12.59
C HIS A 569 34.02 -22.76 -12.56
N GLN A 570 34.54 -23.29 -13.68
CA GLN A 570 35.28 -24.57 -13.77
C GLN A 570 36.58 -24.35 -14.58
N GLU A 571 37.74 -24.60 -13.95
CA GLU A 571 39.09 -24.19 -14.41
C GLU A 571 39.56 -24.93 -15.69
N ILE A 572 39.95 -24.16 -16.70
CA ILE A 572 40.65 -24.61 -17.92
C ILE A 572 42.17 -24.47 -17.69
N GLY A 573 42.93 -25.52 -17.98
CA GLY A 573 44.35 -25.65 -17.62
C GLY A 573 45.25 -24.49 -18.09
N HIS A 574 46.02 -23.93 -17.14
CA HIS A 574 46.75 -22.66 -17.29
C HIS A 574 47.89 -22.62 -18.34
N ASN A 575 48.30 -23.73 -18.98
CA ASN A 575 49.54 -23.79 -19.78
C ASN A 575 49.39 -23.94 -21.31
N LEU A 576 48.17 -23.89 -21.88
CA LEU A 576 47.98 -23.90 -23.33
C LEU A 576 48.30 -22.54 -23.98
N PRO A 577 48.81 -22.51 -25.24
CA PRO A 577 49.01 -21.27 -25.99
C PRO A 577 47.70 -20.48 -26.15
N PRO A 578 47.73 -19.12 -26.17
CA PRO A 578 46.53 -18.28 -26.19
C PRO A 578 45.54 -18.64 -27.30
N SER A 579 46.00 -18.93 -28.53
CA SER A 579 45.09 -19.33 -29.62
C SER A 579 44.35 -20.65 -29.35
N GLU A 580 45.04 -21.64 -28.77
CA GLU A 580 44.45 -22.95 -28.49
C GLU A 580 43.52 -22.92 -27.26
N LYS A 581 43.76 -22.01 -26.30
CA LYS A 581 42.82 -21.75 -25.19
C LYS A 581 41.50 -21.18 -25.68
N PHE A 582 41.54 -20.28 -26.68
CA PHE A 582 40.34 -19.67 -27.22
C PHE A 582 39.48 -20.72 -27.90
N ASP A 583 40.10 -21.58 -28.72
CA ASP A 583 39.40 -22.67 -29.40
C ASP A 583 38.80 -23.68 -28.43
N ALA A 584 39.48 -23.97 -27.31
CA ALA A 584 38.96 -24.86 -26.28
C ALA A 584 37.74 -24.26 -25.53
N ILE A 585 37.73 -22.94 -25.31
CA ILE A 585 36.59 -22.23 -24.69
C ILE A 585 35.39 -22.21 -25.64
N MET A 586 35.62 -21.93 -26.92
CA MET A 586 34.55 -21.94 -27.93
C MET A 586 33.99 -23.35 -28.12
N THR A 587 34.85 -24.37 -28.22
CA THR A 587 34.43 -25.78 -28.31
C THR A 587 33.65 -26.23 -27.06
N SER A 588 34.01 -25.72 -25.87
CA SER A 588 33.30 -25.99 -24.61
C SER A 588 31.90 -25.39 -24.54
N LEU A 589 31.67 -24.25 -25.18
CA LEU A 589 30.44 -23.46 -25.03
C LEU A 589 29.48 -23.64 -26.20
N LEU A 590 30.02 -23.79 -27.41
CA LEU A 590 29.26 -23.88 -28.67
C LEU A 590 29.28 -25.30 -29.29
N GLY A 591 30.12 -26.21 -28.78
CA GLY A 591 30.28 -27.57 -29.32
C GLY A 591 31.49 -27.68 -30.25
N SER A 592 31.96 -28.90 -30.54
CA SER A 592 33.16 -29.15 -31.36
C SER A 592 32.98 -28.92 -32.86
N ASP A 593 31.75 -28.71 -33.27
CA ASP A 593 31.24 -28.59 -34.64
C ASP A 593 30.81 -27.15 -34.98
N TYR A 594 31.11 -26.17 -34.11
CA TYR A 594 30.86 -24.75 -34.38
C TYR A 594 31.71 -24.25 -35.57
N ASP A 595 31.13 -23.38 -36.40
CA ASP A 595 31.79 -22.78 -37.56
C ASP A 595 32.37 -21.40 -37.18
N PRO A 596 33.71 -21.24 -37.14
CA PRO A 596 34.35 -20.04 -36.63
C PRO A 596 34.14 -18.79 -37.49
N ASP A 597 33.77 -18.94 -38.76
CA ASP A 597 33.52 -17.83 -39.69
C ASP A 597 32.02 -17.50 -39.84
N ALA A 598 31.14 -18.31 -39.23
CA ALA A 598 29.70 -18.08 -39.22
C ALA A 598 29.26 -17.16 -38.07
N GLY A 599 28.10 -16.51 -38.23
CA GLY A 599 27.54 -15.59 -37.25
C GLY A 599 27.20 -16.28 -35.92
N TRP A 600 27.23 -15.52 -34.81
CA TRP A 600 26.96 -16.05 -33.47
C TRP A 600 25.62 -16.77 -33.34
N ASP A 601 24.58 -16.26 -33.98
CA ASP A 601 23.21 -16.78 -33.94
C ASP A 601 23.12 -18.16 -34.62
N GLU A 602 23.87 -18.35 -35.71
CA GLU A 602 23.95 -19.59 -36.49
C GLU A 602 24.75 -20.66 -35.75
N ASN A 603 25.73 -20.25 -34.93
CA ASN A 603 26.43 -21.10 -33.98
C ASN A 603 25.62 -21.36 -32.68
N GLY A 604 24.36 -20.91 -32.60
CA GLY A 604 23.45 -21.20 -31.50
C GLY A 604 23.67 -20.36 -30.24
N LEU A 605 24.30 -19.19 -30.35
CA LEU A 605 24.56 -18.31 -29.22
C LEU A 605 23.26 -17.72 -28.67
N THR A 606 22.96 -18.01 -27.40
CA THR A 606 21.82 -17.42 -26.68
C THR A 606 22.31 -16.41 -25.64
N SER A 607 21.43 -15.52 -25.17
CA SER A 607 21.78 -14.46 -24.21
C SER A 607 22.38 -14.98 -22.88
N LEU A 608 22.18 -16.27 -22.57
CA LEU A 608 22.80 -16.96 -21.43
C LEU A 608 24.22 -17.47 -21.75
N ILE A 609 24.42 -18.09 -22.92
CA ILE A 609 25.73 -18.60 -23.37
C ILE A 609 26.69 -17.43 -23.62
N LEU A 610 26.18 -16.28 -24.07
CA LEU A 610 26.95 -15.04 -24.25
C LEU A 610 27.59 -14.55 -22.94
N ILE A 611 26.84 -14.57 -21.84
CA ILE A 611 27.33 -14.14 -20.52
C ILE A 611 28.41 -15.12 -20.01
N GLU A 612 28.22 -16.42 -20.25
CA GLU A 612 29.18 -17.46 -19.85
C GLU A 612 30.45 -17.43 -20.71
N LEU A 613 30.33 -17.14 -22.01
CA LEU A 613 31.44 -16.91 -22.93
C LEU A 613 32.28 -15.71 -22.50
N ASN A 614 31.65 -14.60 -22.13
CA ASN A 614 32.35 -13.40 -21.67
C ASN A 614 33.12 -13.67 -20.36
N ASN A 615 32.52 -14.41 -19.43
CA ASN A 615 33.18 -14.79 -18.18
C ASN A 615 34.39 -15.72 -18.40
N LYS A 616 34.27 -16.75 -19.26
CA LYS A 616 35.39 -17.68 -19.52
C LYS A 616 36.52 -17.03 -20.31
N LEU A 617 36.20 -16.12 -21.24
CA LEU A 617 37.21 -15.34 -21.97
C LEU A 617 37.93 -14.34 -21.04
N ALA A 618 37.21 -13.68 -20.13
CA ALA A 618 37.80 -12.77 -19.14
C ALA A 618 38.71 -13.48 -18.12
N GLU A 619 38.48 -14.76 -17.83
CA GLU A 619 39.38 -15.57 -16.98
C GLU A 619 40.64 -16.03 -17.71
N SER A 620 40.52 -16.38 -18.99
CA SER A 620 41.58 -17.07 -19.75
C SER A 620 42.44 -16.13 -20.59
N PHE A 621 41.88 -14.96 -20.94
CA PHE A 621 42.54 -13.87 -21.63
C PHE A 621 42.39 -12.62 -20.78
N PRO A 622 43.44 -11.82 -20.63
CA PRO A 622 43.44 -10.75 -19.64
C PRO A 622 42.64 -9.50 -20.07
N ALA A 623 41.99 -9.52 -21.24
CA ALA A 623 41.12 -8.45 -21.74
C ALA A 623 39.63 -8.81 -21.54
N THR A 624 38.90 -7.98 -20.80
CA THR A 624 37.46 -8.10 -20.56
C THR A 624 36.69 -7.56 -21.77
N LEU A 625 35.77 -8.34 -22.32
CA LEU A 625 35.00 -7.95 -23.51
C LEU A 625 33.67 -7.28 -23.12
N PRO A 626 33.22 -6.22 -23.82
CA PRO A 626 31.92 -5.58 -23.60
C PRO A 626 30.75 -6.54 -23.88
N SER A 627 29.61 -6.40 -23.20
CA SER A 627 28.44 -7.29 -23.38
C SER A 627 27.82 -7.25 -24.79
N ASP A 628 28.11 -6.22 -25.58
CA ASP A 628 27.74 -6.02 -27.00
C ASP A 628 28.86 -6.44 -27.96
N PHE A 629 29.93 -7.11 -27.49
CA PHE A 629 31.00 -7.58 -28.35
C PHE A 629 30.53 -8.43 -29.56
N PRO A 630 29.41 -9.19 -29.51
CA PRO A 630 28.93 -9.91 -30.68
C PRO A 630 28.57 -8.98 -31.85
N ASP A 631 28.12 -7.76 -31.56
CA ASP A 631 27.77 -6.78 -32.60
C ASP A 631 29.03 -6.13 -33.21
N GLN A 632 30.10 -6.02 -32.43
CA GLN A 632 31.39 -5.45 -32.88
C GLN A 632 32.29 -6.49 -33.56
N TYR A 633 32.22 -7.75 -33.13
CA TYR A 633 32.96 -8.89 -33.65
C TYR A 633 31.98 -10.01 -33.99
N PRO A 634 31.31 -9.96 -35.16
CA PRO A 634 30.13 -10.79 -35.48
C PRO A 634 30.39 -12.28 -35.65
N THR A 635 31.65 -12.72 -35.61
CA THR A 635 32.05 -14.13 -35.80
C THR A 635 33.13 -14.52 -34.78
N PRO A 636 33.19 -15.79 -34.34
CA PRO A 636 34.23 -16.28 -33.44
C PRO A 636 35.67 -16.01 -33.91
N ALA A 637 35.93 -16.10 -35.22
CA ALA A 637 37.25 -15.84 -35.80
C ALA A 637 37.69 -14.37 -35.63
N ALA A 638 36.79 -13.41 -35.88
CA ALA A 638 37.07 -11.98 -35.71
C ALA A 638 37.40 -11.61 -34.26
N LEU A 639 36.72 -12.25 -33.30
CA LEU A 639 37.01 -12.06 -31.87
C LEU A 639 38.36 -12.65 -31.45
N LYS A 640 38.69 -13.83 -32.02
CA LYS A 640 39.96 -14.51 -31.77
C LYS A 640 41.16 -13.69 -32.24
N GLU A 641 41.05 -13.09 -33.42
CA GLU A 641 42.12 -12.27 -34.00
C GLU A 641 42.39 -11.01 -33.16
N TYR A 642 41.34 -10.37 -32.64
CA TYR A 642 41.45 -9.23 -31.74
C TYR A 642 42.20 -9.57 -30.45
N LEU A 643 41.81 -10.66 -29.77
CA LEU A 643 42.38 -11.08 -28.48
C LEU A 643 43.85 -11.53 -28.56
N LEU A 644 44.32 -11.93 -29.76
CA LEU A 644 45.67 -12.49 -29.95
C LEU A 644 46.68 -11.47 -30.50
N SER A 645 46.29 -10.20 -30.68
CA SER A 645 47.19 -9.15 -31.19
C SER A 645 48.18 -8.62 -30.13
N PRO A 646 49.39 -8.13 -30.50
CA PRO A 646 50.53 -7.97 -29.58
C PRO A 646 50.47 -6.76 -28.62
N ASN A 647 49.36 -6.02 -28.55
CA ASN A 647 49.24 -4.76 -27.80
C ASN A 647 48.38 -4.89 -26.54
N HIS A 648 48.42 -6.01 -25.83
CA HIS A 648 47.68 -6.23 -24.57
C HIS A 648 48.64 -6.60 -23.43
N GLY A 649 48.96 -5.61 -22.58
CA GLY A 649 49.99 -5.72 -21.55
C GLY A 649 50.13 -4.53 -20.59
N SER A 650 49.53 -3.38 -20.90
CA SER A 650 49.21 -2.33 -19.93
C SER A 650 47.82 -2.61 -19.34
N PHE A 651 47.78 -3.33 -18.22
CA PHE A 651 46.58 -3.80 -17.51
C PHE A 651 46.11 -2.83 -16.42
N PHE A 652 44.79 -2.75 -16.14
CA PHE A 652 44.12 -2.14 -14.97
C PHE A 652 44.85 -0.94 -14.32
N PRO A 653 44.39 0.30 -14.48
CA PRO A 653 43.03 0.73 -14.15
C PRO A 653 42.34 1.22 -15.43
N VAL A 654 41.03 0.99 -15.59
CA VAL A 654 40.29 2.10 -16.20
C VAL A 654 40.47 3.17 -15.16
N GLU A 655 41.26 4.16 -15.51
CA GLU A 655 40.93 5.50 -15.15
C GLU A 655 39.39 5.65 -15.38
N VAL A 656 38.55 5.24 -14.40
CA VAL A 656 37.72 6.26 -13.75
C VAL A 656 38.76 7.32 -13.59
N PRO A 657 38.71 8.43 -14.36
CA PRO A 657 39.74 9.44 -14.26
C PRO A 657 40.10 9.42 -12.81
N SER A 658 41.39 9.23 -12.51
CA SER A 658 41.77 9.90 -11.32
C SER A 658 41.28 11.35 -11.64
N PHE A 659 40.09 11.74 -11.17
CA PHE A 659 39.95 12.17 -9.81
C PHE A 659 41.14 11.67 -8.97
N ASP A 660 42.35 12.06 -9.41
CA ASP A 660 43.20 12.95 -8.72
C ASP A 660 42.24 13.62 -7.78
N THR A 661 42.38 13.29 -6.53
CA THR A 661 41.74 14.06 -5.50
C THR A 661 42.27 15.51 -5.54
N SER A 662 43.05 15.90 -6.56
CA SER A 662 43.10 17.25 -7.15
C SER A 662 41.93 17.66 -8.09
N ALA A 663 41.35 16.81 -8.94
CA ALA A 663 40.26 17.10 -9.89
C ALA A 663 38.83 16.92 -9.33
N THR A 664 38.59 16.05 -8.33
CA THR A 664 37.46 16.22 -7.38
C THR A 664 37.96 16.78 -6.06
N ARG A 665 38.81 17.81 -6.17
CA ARG A 665 38.68 18.95 -5.24
C ARG A 665 37.38 19.72 -5.45
N LEU A 666 36.59 19.37 -6.47
CA LEU A 666 35.25 19.91 -6.63
C LEU A 666 34.47 19.54 -5.38
N PRO A 667 34.21 20.52 -4.50
CA PRO A 667 33.47 20.27 -3.28
C PRO A 667 32.14 19.62 -3.69
N TRP A 668 31.63 18.68 -2.90
CA TRP A 668 30.30 18.11 -3.07
C TRP A 668 29.22 19.10 -3.57
N PRO A 669 29.18 20.37 -3.10
CA PRO A 669 28.39 21.45 -3.70
C PRO A 669 28.42 21.60 -5.23
N VAL A 670 29.56 21.37 -5.89
CA VAL A 670 29.72 21.52 -7.34
C VAL A 670 29.18 20.32 -8.10
N VAL A 671 29.34 19.10 -7.57
CA VAL A 671 28.75 17.89 -8.17
C VAL A 671 27.23 18.01 -8.19
N THR A 672 26.63 18.49 -7.11
CA THR A 672 25.18 18.63 -7.07
C THR A 672 24.66 19.78 -7.93
N LEU A 673 25.44 20.85 -8.08
CA LEU A 673 25.13 21.91 -9.04
C LEU A 673 25.09 21.37 -10.47
N LEU A 674 26.02 20.48 -10.84
CA LEU A 674 26.05 19.82 -12.14
C LEU A 674 24.84 18.89 -12.35
N GLN A 675 24.38 18.19 -11.31
CA GLN A 675 23.16 17.38 -11.37
C GLN A 675 21.91 18.23 -11.57
N GLY A 676 21.81 19.37 -10.88
CA GLY A 676 20.73 20.33 -11.10
C GLY A 676 20.68 20.80 -12.56
N VAL A 677 21.84 21.12 -13.14
CA VAL A 677 21.96 21.45 -14.57
C VAL A 677 21.56 20.26 -15.45
N GLY A 678 21.96 19.04 -15.11
CA GLY A 678 21.57 17.82 -15.83
C GLY A 678 20.06 17.62 -15.89
N VAL A 679 19.35 17.80 -14.77
CA VAL A 679 17.88 17.70 -14.71
C VAL A 679 17.22 18.79 -15.56
N ILE A 680 17.75 20.03 -15.52
CA ILE A 680 17.30 21.11 -16.41
C ILE A 680 17.42 20.68 -17.88
N LEU A 681 18.60 20.21 -18.31
CA LEU A 681 18.83 19.80 -19.69
C LEU A 681 17.95 18.64 -20.13
N LEU A 682 17.72 17.66 -19.24
CA LEU A 682 16.83 16.54 -19.49
C LEU A 682 15.40 16.99 -19.75
N VAL A 683 14.86 17.89 -18.92
CA VAL A 683 13.49 18.42 -19.10
C VAL A 683 13.38 19.23 -20.39
N LEU A 684 14.40 20.04 -20.73
CA LEU A 684 14.46 20.74 -22.02
C LEU A 684 14.37 19.73 -23.17
N MET A 685 15.23 18.70 -23.16
CA MET A 685 15.29 17.68 -24.20
C MET A 685 13.95 16.92 -24.34
N LEU A 686 13.36 16.48 -23.23
CA LEU A 686 12.08 15.78 -23.20
C LEU A 686 10.95 16.64 -23.76
N SER A 687 10.90 17.93 -23.43
CA SER A 687 9.89 18.84 -23.97
C SER A 687 10.00 18.93 -25.50
N TRP A 688 11.20 19.17 -26.03
CA TRP A 688 11.41 19.31 -27.47
C TRP A 688 11.17 18.01 -28.25
N ILE A 689 11.53 16.85 -27.70
CA ILE A 689 11.32 15.54 -28.35
C ILE A 689 9.86 15.11 -28.28
N VAL A 690 9.24 15.20 -27.09
CA VAL A 690 7.92 14.63 -26.86
C VAL A 690 6.82 15.53 -27.40
N ILE A 691 6.85 16.85 -27.19
CA ILE A 691 5.80 17.75 -27.70
C ILE A 691 6.27 18.67 -28.83
N GLY A 692 7.56 19.03 -28.85
CA GLY A 692 8.07 20.03 -29.79
C GLY A 692 7.50 21.41 -29.44
N LYS A 693 6.98 22.14 -30.44
CA LYS A 693 6.31 23.42 -30.22
C LYS A 693 4.84 23.27 -29.92
N TYR A 694 4.37 23.98 -28.90
CA TYR A 694 2.94 24.14 -28.68
C TYR A 694 2.28 24.87 -29.85
N SER A 695 1.13 24.38 -30.30
CA SER A 695 0.31 25.06 -31.29
C SER A 695 -1.02 25.47 -30.66
N SER A 696 -1.56 26.62 -31.06
CA SER A 696 -2.93 26.98 -30.70
C SER A 696 -3.91 26.06 -31.41
N ARG A 697 -4.58 25.20 -30.64
CA ARG A 697 -5.58 24.24 -31.11
C ARG A 697 -6.44 23.75 -29.96
N GLU A 698 -7.55 23.13 -30.30
CA GLU A 698 -8.33 22.28 -29.41
C GLU A 698 -7.90 20.83 -29.58
N VAL A 699 -7.70 20.14 -28.46
CA VAL A 699 -7.20 18.77 -28.43
C VAL A 699 -8.16 17.91 -27.61
N PRO A 700 -8.67 16.79 -28.14
CA PRO A 700 -9.46 15.84 -27.34
C PRO A 700 -8.60 15.19 -26.26
N VAL A 701 -9.13 15.04 -25.04
CA VAL A 701 -8.41 14.40 -23.93
C VAL A 701 -8.06 12.94 -24.22
N ALA A 702 -8.88 12.25 -25.03
CA ALA A 702 -8.62 10.88 -25.48
C ALA A 702 -7.53 10.78 -26.59
N SER A 703 -6.92 11.89 -27.00
CA SER A 703 -5.93 11.89 -28.09
C SER A 703 -4.51 11.64 -27.61
N LEU A 704 -3.67 11.09 -28.50
CA LEU A 704 -2.25 10.90 -28.25
C LEU A 704 -1.51 12.24 -27.97
N TYR A 705 -2.00 13.35 -28.51
CA TYR A 705 -1.42 14.67 -28.20
C TYR A 705 -1.64 15.05 -26.74
N TYR A 706 -2.80 14.73 -26.15
CA TYR A 706 -3.05 14.97 -24.73
C TYR A 706 -2.08 14.17 -23.85
N VAL A 707 -1.79 12.91 -24.19
CA VAL A 707 -0.81 12.08 -23.46
C VAL A 707 0.60 12.67 -23.55
N ARG A 708 1.02 13.12 -24.74
CA ARG A 708 2.32 13.80 -24.96
C ARG A 708 2.44 15.08 -24.13
N TRP A 709 1.39 15.90 -24.14
CA TRP A 709 1.31 17.11 -23.31
C TRP A 709 1.35 16.79 -21.82
N TRP A 710 0.53 15.84 -21.37
CA TRP A 710 0.46 15.42 -19.97
C TRP A 710 1.83 14.97 -19.47
N PHE A 711 2.55 14.17 -20.25
CA PHE A 711 3.90 13.72 -19.92
C PHE A 711 4.88 14.88 -19.74
N VAL A 712 4.89 15.84 -20.68
CA VAL A 712 5.77 17.02 -20.59
C VAL A 712 5.37 17.93 -19.43
N ASP A 713 4.07 18.18 -19.21
CA ASP A 713 3.57 18.98 -18.08
C ASP A 713 3.93 18.32 -16.74
N ARG A 714 3.92 16.98 -16.63
CA ARG A 714 4.46 16.25 -15.47
C ARG A 714 5.96 16.44 -15.32
N ALA A 715 6.76 16.26 -16.36
CA ALA A 715 8.21 16.42 -16.30
C ALA A 715 8.63 17.83 -15.87
N VAL A 716 7.93 18.88 -16.36
CA VAL A 716 8.20 20.26 -15.92
C VAL A 716 7.73 20.50 -14.49
N HIS A 717 6.54 20.02 -14.11
CA HIS A 717 6.05 20.16 -12.73
C HIS A 717 7.03 19.58 -11.69
N LEU A 718 7.76 18.57 -12.13
CA LEU A 718 8.69 17.82 -11.33
C LEU A 718 10.05 18.50 -11.22
N TRP A 719 10.51 19.07 -12.32
CA TRP A 719 11.60 20.03 -12.28
C TRP A 719 11.29 21.23 -11.38
N GLU A 720 10.05 21.73 -11.36
CA GLU A 720 9.67 22.85 -10.50
C GLU A 720 9.83 22.53 -9.03
N MET A 721 9.42 21.33 -8.64
CA MET A 721 9.55 20.83 -7.29
C MET A 721 11.00 20.61 -6.87
N LEU A 722 11.86 20.10 -7.76
CA LEU A 722 13.26 19.81 -7.45
C LEU A 722 14.18 21.04 -7.50
N ILE A 723 13.95 21.91 -8.48
CA ILE A 723 14.88 23.00 -8.84
C ILE A 723 14.12 24.32 -8.96
N GLY A 724 12.98 24.32 -9.65
CA GLY A 724 12.24 25.55 -9.95
C GLY A 724 11.90 26.40 -8.72
N ARG A 725 11.55 25.78 -7.59
CA ARG A 725 11.26 26.46 -6.33
C ARG A 725 12.47 27.17 -5.73
N TYR A 726 13.69 26.67 -5.96
CA TYR A 726 14.94 27.34 -5.53
C TYR A 726 15.35 28.47 -6.48
N VAL A 727 14.85 28.49 -7.71
CA VAL A 727 15.17 29.55 -8.68
C VAL A 727 14.04 30.56 -8.88
N ILE A 728 12.92 30.42 -8.16
CA ILE A 728 11.80 31.36 -8.22
C ILE A 728 12.20 32.75 -7.73
N GLY A 729 11.76 33.79 -8.43
CA GLY A 729 12.15 35.16 -8.14
C GLY A 729 13.63 35.49 -8.40
N THR A 730 14.36 34.57 -9.06
CA THR A 730 15.74 34.75 -9.51
C THR A 730 15.84 34.89 -11.04
N PRO A 731 16.93 35.47 -11.57
CA PRO A 731 17.15 35.55 -13.00
C PRO A 731 17.29 34.19 -13.71
N TRP A 732 17.47 33.08 -13.01
CA TRP A 732 17.62 31.77 -13.63
C TRP A 732 16.30 31.24 -14.24
N LEU A 733 15.16 31.69 -13.70
CA LEU A 733 13.85 31.20 -14.11
C LEU A 733 13.44 31.71 -15.51
N TRP A 734 13.73 32.96 -15.85
CA TRP A 734 13.42 33.47 -17.20
C TRP A 734 14.30 32.80 -18.27
N LEU A 735 15.56 32.48 -17.95
CA LEU A 735 16.47 31.79 -18.86
C LEU A 735 15.96 30.37 -19.17
N PHE A 736 15.52 29.64 -18.15
CA PHE A 736 14.90 28.32 -18.32
C PHE A 736 13.69 28.38 -19.26
N TYR A 737 12.76 29.30 -19.02
CA TYR A 737 11.58 29.43 -19.87
C TYR A 737 11.91 29.90 -21.29
N SER A 738 12.96 30.71 -21.46
CA SER A 738 13.45 31.11 -22.79
C SER A 738 13.97 29.91 -23.58
N MET A 739 14.67 28.98 -22.94
CA MET A 739 15.15 27.73 -23.58
C MET A 739 13.99 26.75 -23.89
N MET A 740 12.91 26.82 -23.11
CA MET A 740 11.64 26.14 -23.41
C MET A 740 10.82 26.84 -24.51
N GLY A 741 11.35 27.93 -25.08
CA GLY A 741 10.78 28.66 -26.23
C GLY A 741 9.83 29.81 -25.89
N CYS A 742 9.68 30.17 -24.61
CA CYS A 742 8.97 31.38 -24.18
C CYS A 742 9.69 32.64 -24.64
N LYS A 743 8.95 33.64 -25.11
CA LYS A 743 9.51 34.96 -25.42
C LYS A 743 9.43 35.85 -24.18
N VAL A 744 10.33 35.66 -23.23
CA VAL A 744 10.42 36.48 -22.01
C VAL A 744 11.62 37.41 -22.05
N HIS A 745 11.40 38.69 -21.76
CA HIS A 745 12.50 39.64 -21.63
C HIS A 745 13.31 39.41 -20.35
N SER A 746 14.63 39.58 -20.41
CA SER A 746 15.55 39.32 -19.29
C SER A 746 15.36 40.22 -18.06
N SER A 747 14.64 41.35 -18.22
CA SER A 747 14.29 42.25 -17.12
C SER A 747 12.95 41.93 -16.45
N ALA A 748 12.21 40.93 -16.94
CA ALA A 748 10.98 40.49 -16.30
C ALA A 748 11.27 39.79 -14.95
N LYS A 749 10.46 40.11 -13.94
CA LYS A 749 10.53 39.49 -12.61
C LYS A 749 9.46 38.41 -12.53
N LEU A 750 9.91 37.16 -12.41
CA LEU A 750 9.04 35.98 -12.33
C LEU A 750 9.11 35.40 -10.92
N ASP A 751 8.08 35.66 -10.13
CA ASP A 751 7.88 35.07 -8.80
C ASP A 751 6.86 33.91 -8.86
N CYS A 752 6.66 33.33 -10.06
CA CYS A 752 5.67 32.28 -10.31
C CYS A 752 6.11 31.35 -11.45
N PHE A 753 5.40 30.23 -11.62
CA PHE A 753 5.63 29.29 -12.71
C PHE A 753 4.73 29.56 -13.92
N LEU A 754 5.29 29.34 -15.10
CA LEU A 754 4.63 29.51 -16.41
C LEU A 754 4.31 28.13 -17.03
N ARG A 755 3.37 28.09 -17.97
CA ARG A 755 2.96 26.87 -18.68
C ARG A 755 2.67 27.13 -20.15
N GLU A 756 2.91 26.10 -20.97
CA GLU A 756 2.82 26.18 -22.43
C GLU A 756 3.67 27.34 -22.98
N PHE A 757 4.96 27.26 -22.68
CA PHE A 757 5.95 28.33 -22.75
C PHE A 757 6.02 29.00 -24.12
N ASP A 758 6.01 28.24 -25.22
CA ASP A 758 6.05 28.77 -26.60
C ASP A 758 4.84 29.66 -26.96
N LEU A 759 3.74 29.57 -26.22
CA LEU A 759 2.52 30.34 -26.44
C LEU A 759 2.51 31.65 -25.62
N LEU A 760 3.57 31.94 -24.86
CA LEU A 760 3.63 33.06 -23.95
C LEU A 760 4.69 34.09 -24.38
N GLU A 761 4.29 35.35 -24.40
CA GLU A 761 5.17 36.50 -24.64
C GLU A 761 5.11 37.46 -23.45
N ILE A 762 6.27 37.85 -22.91
CA ILE A 762 6.40 38.75 -21.74
C ILE A 762 7.40 39.86 -22.06
N GLY A 763 6.91 41.10 -22.02
CA GLY A 763 7.67 42.32 -22.26
C GLY A 763 8.64 42.73 -21.15
N GLU A 764 9.35 43.83 -21.38
CA GLU A 764 10.41 44.33 -20.49
C GLU A 764 9.87 44.83 -19.16
N ASN A 765 10.60 44.66 -18.06
CA ASN A 765 10.31 45.22 -16.73
C ASN A 765 8.93 44.82 -16.17
N THR A 766 8.38 43.72 -16.65
CA THR A 766 7.11 43.16 -16.19
C THR A 766 7.31 42.30 -14.94
N GLU A 767 6.42 42.42 -13.96
CA GLU A 767 6.42 41.67 -12.70
C GLU A 767 5.24 40.70 -12.69
N ILE A 768 5.50 39.41 -12.51
CA ILE A 768 4.48 38.36 -12.52
C ILE A 768 4.66 37.53 -11.25
N SER A 769 3.65 37.59 -10.37
CA SER A 769 3.61 36.86 -9.10
C SER A 769 2.51 35.80 -9.05
N PHE A 770 1.69 35.70 -10.10
CA PHE A 770 0.66 34.67 -10.23
C PHE A 770 0.88 33.80 -11.46
N GLY A 771 0.78 32.47 -11.31
CA GLY A 771 1.11 31.50 -12.36
C GLY A 771 0.22 31.62 -13.61
N ILE A 772 0.83 31.56 -14.79
CA ILE A 772 0.15 31.73 -16.08
C ILE A 772 0.03 30.37 -16.79
N LYS A 773 -1.17 30.08 -17.31
CA LYS A 773 -1.46 28.88 -18.09
C LYS A 773 -2.15 29.24 -19.40
N CYS A 774 -1.54 28.87 -20.54
CA CYS A 774 -2.10 29.15 -21.87
C CYS A 774 -3.18 28.14 -22.30
N ARG A 775 -3.78 27.42 -21.34
CA ARG A 775 -4.72 26.32 -21.57
C ARG A 775 -5.98 26.41 -20.72
N LYS A 776 -7.09 25.85 -21.21
CA LYS A 776 -8.35 25.70 -20.48
C LYS A 776 -9.16 24.52 -21.04
N PHE A 777 -9.93 23.84 -20.20
CA PHE A 777 -10.87 22.81 -20.66
C PHE A 777 -11.99 23.44 -21.49
N GLY A 778 -12.23 22.84 -22.66
CA GLY A 778 -13.24 23.24 -23.62
C GLY A 778 -14.48 22.33 -23.57
N PRO A 779 -15.46 22.56 -24.45
CA PRO A 779 -16.67 21.76 -24.55
C PRO A 779 -16.34 20.30 -24.94
N TRP A 780 -17.30 19.41 -24.68
CA TRP A 780 -17.23 18.02 -25.10
C TRP A 780 -17.28 17.91 -26.62
N GLN A 781 -16.52 16.98 -27.18
CA GLN A 781 -16.50 16.77 -28.61
C GLN A 781 -17.81 16.11 -29.08
N GLU A 782 -18.53 16.77 -29.98
CA GLU A 782 -19.86 16.33 -30.44
C GLU A 782 -19.81 15.31 -31.59
N SER A 783 -18.71 15.27 -32.36
CA SER A 783 -18.59 14.38 -33.52
C SER A 783 -17.15 13.92 -33.81
N GLY A 784 -17.02 12.79 -34.50
CA GLY A 784 -15.75 12.15 -34.87
C GLY A 784 -15.37 10.97 -33.96
N TRP A 785 -14.17 10.41 -34.18
CA TRP A 785 -13.65 9.22 -33.47
C TRP A 785 -13.58 9.37 -31.94
N TYR A 786 -13.60 10.60 -31.43
CA TYR A 786 -13.49 10.93 -30.01
C TYR A 786 -14.77 11.61 -29.47
N ALA A 787 -15.92 11.39 -30.13
CA ALA A 787 -17.21 11.91 -29.68
C ALA A 787 -17.50 11.47 -28.24
N GLY A 788 -17.92 12.41 -27.40
CA GLY A 788 -18.12 12.17 -25.97
C GLY A 788 -16.85 12.28 -25.11
N SER A 789 -15.75 12.88 -25.59
CA SER A 789 -14.58 13.22 -24.76
C SER A 789 -14.45 14.75 -24.55
N PRO A 790 -13.97 15.23 -23.37
CA PRO A 790 -13.73 16.65 -23.16
C PRO A 790 -12.52 17.12 -23.98
N THR A 791 -12.49 18.40 -24.34
CA THR A 791 -11.37 19.00 -25.08
C THR A 791 -10.51 19.87 -24.18
N LEU A 792 -9.23 20.01 -24.53
CA LEU A 792 -8.28 20.94 -23.94
C LEU A 792 -7.88 21.96 -25.00
N ARG A 793 -8.16 23.24 -24.75
CA ARG A 793 -7.91 24.34 -25.67
C ARG A 793 -6.65 25.10 -25.27
N PHE A 794 -5.79 25.34 -26.25
CA PHE A 794 -4.56 26.13 -26.11
C PHE A 794 -4.66 27.47 -26.86
N ARG A 795 -4.38 28.59 -26.19
CA ARG A 795 -4.38 29.93 -26.80
C ARG A 795 -3.21 30.78 -26.32
N PRO A 796 -2.54 31.52 -27.21
CA PRO A 796 -1.40 32.35 -26.83
C PRO A 796 -1.78 33.50 -25.89
N ILE A 797 -0.86 33.87 -25.00
CA ILE A 797 -1.00 35.03 -24.09
C ILE A 797 0.16 35.98 -24.38
N SER A 798 -0.14 37.28 -24.50
CA SER A 798 0.88 38.31 -24.72
C SER A 798 0.78 39.36 -23.62
N ILE A 799 1.91 39.64 -22.96
CA ILE A 799 2.02 40.60 -21.87
C ILE A 799 3.00 41.69 -22.28
N GLY A 800 2.51 42.91 -22.36
CA GLY A 800 3.28 44.11 -22.70
C GLY A 800 4.36 44.47 -21.69
N ASN A 801 5.07 45.56 -21.97
CA ASN A 801 6.18 46.04 -21.15
C ASN A 801 5.68 46.71 -19.87
N GLY A 802 6.36 46.51 -18.74
CA GLY A 802 6.10 47.20 -17.48
C GLY A 802 4.80 46.78 -16.79
N CYS A 803 4.25 45.61 -17.13
CA CYS A 803 3.02 45.12 -16.54
C CYS A 803 3.25 44.57 -15.12
N VAL A 804 2.22 44.56 -14.28
CA VAL A 804 2.25 43.94 -12.95
C VAL A 804 1.10 42.93 -12.86
N VAL A 805 1.40 41.63 -12.77
CA VAL A 805 0.41 40.55 -12.81
C VAL A 805 0.42 39.77 -11.50
N GLU A 806 -0.53 40.12 -10.62
CA GLU A 806 -0.72 39.50 -9.30
C GLU A 806 -1.98 38.61 -9.23
N GLY A 807 -2.77 38.58 -10.31
CA GLY A 807 -4.01 37.81 -10.44
C GLY A 807 -4.00 36.85 -11.64
N GLN A 808 -5.09 36.10 -11.80
CA GLN A 808 -5.23 35.08 -12.83
C GLN A 808 -5.42 35.69 -14.22
N VAL A 809 -4.68 35.19 -15.20
CA VAL A 809 -4.80 35.55 -16.61
C VAL A 809 -5.28 34.35 -17.42
N GLY A 810 -6.42 34.50 -18.11
CA GLY A 810 -6.98 33.44 -18.96
C GLY A 810 -6.23 33.26 -20.30
N PRO A 811 -6.39 32.11 -20.98
CA PRO A 811 -5.78 31.88 -22.30
C PRO A 811 -6.25 32.92 -23.33
N GLY A 812 -5.40 33.30 -24.28
CA GLY A 812 -5.78 34.27 -25.31
C GLY A 812 -5.75 35.74 -24.87
N VAL A 813 -5.40 36.04 -23.61
CA VAL A 813 -5.38 37.41 -23.10
C VAL A 813 -4.20 38.19 -23.66
N VAL A 814 -4.45 39.47 -23.97
CA VAL A 814 -3.41 40.44 -24.35
C VAL A 814 -3.42 41.57 -23.32
N LEU A 815 -2.32 41.76 -22.60
CA LEU A 815 -2.12 42.86 -21.66
C LEU A 815 -1.30 43.97 -22.35
N GLY A 816 -1.86 45.17 -22.46
CA GLY A 816 -1.15 46.33 -22.96
C GLY A 816 -0.08 46.83 -21.99
N ASP A 817 0.92 47.53 -22.51
CA ASP A 817 2.06 48.04 -21.74
C ASP A 817 1.63 48.80 -20.47
N GLY A 818 2.30 48.54 -19.36
CA GLY A 818 2.08 49.20 -18.08
C GLY A 818 0.85 48.74 -17.31
N SER A 819 0.05 47.81 -17.84
CA SER A 819 -1.19 47.35 -17.19
C SER A 819 -0.93 46.56 -15.90
N LYS A 820 -1.87 46.65 -14.94
CA LYS A 820 -1.80 45.95 -13.65
C LYS A 820 -2.99 45.03 -13.48
N VAL A 821 -2.75 43.75 -13.23
CA VAL A 821 -3.75 42.77 -12.76
C VAL A 821 -3.55 42.59 -11.26
N GLU A 822 -4.52 42.98 -10.45
CA GLU A 822 -4.39 42.91 -9.00
C GLU A 822 -4.60 41.50 -8.44
N LYS A 823 -4.17 41.29 -7.18
CA LYS A 823 -4.45 40.06 -6.44
C LYS A 823 -5.95 39.77 -6.45
N LEU A 824 -6.30 38.48 -6.59
CA LEU A 824 -7.68 38.00 -6.70
C LEU A 824 -8.45 38.46 -7.95
N ALA A 825 -7.83 39.21 -8.87
CA ALA A 825 -8.44 39.51 -10.16
C ALA A 825 -8.34 38.31 -11.11
N ALA A 826 -9.34 38.10 -11.96
CA ALA A 826 -9.35 37.03 -12.97
C ALA A 826 -9.72 37.59 -14.35
N VAL A 827 -8.70 37.79 -15.20
CA VAL A 827 -8.89 38.31 -16.57
C VAL A 827 -9.45 37.20 -17.47
N PRO A 828 -10.66 37.37 -18.05
CA PRO A 828 -11.31 36.32 -18.83
C PRO A 828 -10.55 35.95 -20.11
N GLU A 829 -10.73 34.71 -20.57
CA GLU A 829 -10.14 34.19 -21.82
C GLU A 829 -10.39 35.12 -23.02
N GLY A 830 -9.34 35.44 -23.78
CA GLY A 830 -9.42 36.30 -24.97
C GLY A 830 -9.58 37.80 -24.71
N SER A 831 -9.58 38.24 -23.45
CA SER A 831 -9.74 39.67 -23.13
C SER A 831 -8.51 40.49 -23.53
N GLN A 832 -8.73 41.75 -23.90
CA GLN A 832 -7.66 42.72 -24.08
C GLN A 832 -7.71 43.73 -22.95
N VAL A 833 -6.63 43.82 -22.17
CA VAL A 833 -6.47 44.84 -21.13
C VAL A 833 -5.71 46.02 -21.75
N PRO A 834 -6.31 47.22 -21.79
CA PRO A 834 -5.65 48.38 -22.40
C PRO A 834 -4.34 48.76 -21.72
N THR A 835 -3.49 49.49 -22.44
CA THR A 835 -2.26 50.09 -21.92
C THR A 835 -2.53 50.88 -20.64
N SER A 836 -1.71 50.64 -19.62
CA SER A 836 -1.78 51.26 -18.29
C SER A 836 -3.12 51.05 -17.57
N ALA A 837 -3.93 50.05 -17.91
CA ALA A 837 -5.18 49.79 -17.20
C ALA A 837 -4.95 48.94 -15.94
N ILE A 838 -5.73 49.21 -14.88
CA ILE A 838 -5.81 48.35 -13.68
C ILE A 838 -7.02 47.42 -13.81
N ALA A 839 -6.79 46.11 -13.77
CA ALA A 839 -7.80 45.07 -13.79
C ALA A 839 -8.05 44.55 -12.36
N ARG A 840 -9.31 44.65 -11.90
CA ARG A 840 -9.77 44.24 -10.56
C ARG A 840 -10.98 43.31 -10.62
N GLY A 841 -11.09 42.40 -9.66
CA GLY A 841 -12.25 41.52 -9.47
C GLY A 841 -12.26 40.26 -10.35
N SER A 842 -13.28 39.43 -10.16
CA SER A 842 -13.46 38.16 -10.87
C SER A 842 -14.92 38.02 -11.33
N PRO A 843 -15.22 38.17 -12.64
CA PRO A 843 -14.30 38.48 -13.73
C PRO A 843 -13.73 39.90 -13.63
N ALA A 844 -12.50 40.09 -14.11
CA ALA A 844 -11.79 41.36 -13.96
C ALA A 844 -12.43 42.46 -14.81
N HIS A 845 -12.64 43.62 -14.21
CA HIS A 845 -13.06 44.86 -14.87
C HIS A 845 -12.00 45.95 -14.68
N GLN A 846 -12.01 46.93 -15.56
CA GLN A 846 -11.08 48.06 -15.49
C GLN A 846 -11.50 49.01 -14.36
N SER A 847 -10.60 49.29 -13.42
CA SER A 847 -10.86 50.12 -12.24
C SER A 847 -10.06 51.43 -12.20
N GLY A 848 -9.17 51.67 -13.18
CA GLY A 848 -8.36 52.89 -13.24
C GLY A 848 -7.18 52.78 -14.20
N MET A 849 -6.27 53.77 -14.16
CA MET A 849 -4.98 53.73 -14.85
C MET A 849 -3.82 53.57 -13.85
N SER A 850 -2.90 52.66 -14.12
CA SER A 850 -1.65 52.47 -13.40
C SER A 850 -0.64 53.53 -13.82
N GLN A 851 0.13 54.02 -12.86
CA GLN A 851 1.30 54.85 -13.18
C GLN A 851 2.45 53.95 -13.63
N PRO A 852 3.19 54.31 -14.70
CA PRO A 852 4.37 53.56 -15.11
C PRO A 852 5.45 53.64 -14.02
N LYS A 853 5.95 52.47 -13.58
CA LYS A 853 7.12 52.37 -12.69
C LYS A 853 8.36 52.87 -13.45
N ASN A 854 8.71 54.14 -13.29
CA ASN A 854 9.97 54.70 -13.78
C ASN A 854 11.05 54.49 -12.73
N ASN A 855 11.81 53.40 -12.84
CA ASN A 855 12.92 53.13 -11.93
C ASN A 855 14.02 54.19 -12.10
N THR A 856 14.36 54.88 -11.02
CA THR A 856 15.48 55.83 -10.93
C THR A 856 16.83 55.11 -11.14
N GLU A 857 17.88 55.84 -11.53
CA GLU A 857 19.20 55.25 -11.78
C GLU A 857 19.81 54.60 -10.52
N HIS A 858 19.50 55.16 -9.34
CA HIS A 858 19.85 54.62 -8.04
C HIS A 858 19.09 53.31 -7.75
N GLU A 859 17.79 53.22 -8.07
CA GLU A 859 17.03 51.97 -7.99
C GLU A 859 17.55 50.92 -8.97
N LYS A 860 18.03 51.30 -10.16
CA LYS A 860 18.65 50.36 -11.11
C LYS A 860 19.94 49.74 -10.56
N GLN A 861 20.81 50.54 -9.94
CA GLN A 861 22.03 50.04 -9.28
C GLN A 861 21.71 49.19 -8.04
N SER A 862 20.70 49.60 -7.27
CA SER A 862 20.24 48.89 -6.07
C SER A 862 19.60 47.53 -6.42
N MET A 863 18.84 47.49 -7.50
CA MET A 863 18.32 46.25 -8.09
C MET A 863 19.44 45.37 -8.62
N ALA A 864 20.59 45.91 -9.03
CA ALA A 864 21.75 45.10 -9.40
C ALA A 864 22.35 44.37 -8.18
N VAL A 865 22.45 45.03 -7.03
CA VAL A 865 22.89 44.40 -5.77
C VAL A 865 21.92 43.31 -5.33
N LEU A 866 20.62 43.59 -5.35
CA LEU A 866 19.59 42.59 -5.06
C LEU A 866 19.60 41.43 -6.06
N ARG A 867 19.87 41.68 -7.35
CA ARG A 867 20.06 40.63 -8.36
C ARG A 867 21.28 39.76 -8.05
N VAL A 868 22.39 40.34 -7.61
CA VAL A 868 23.58 39.57 -7.20
C VAL A 868 23.26 38.71 -5.97
N ALA A 869 22.59 39.27 -4.95
CA ALA A 869 22.15 38.51 -3.78
C ALA A 869 21.21 37.34 -4.19
N LYS A 870 20.31 37.56 -5.16
CA LYS A 870 19.42 36.54 -5.73
C LYS A 870 20.10 35.53 -6.65
N ILE A 871 21.34 35.80 -7.08
CA ILE A 871 22.17 34.85 -7.84
C ILE A 871 23.02 34.01 -6.88
N VAL A 872 23.60 34.64 -5.85
CA VAL A 872 24.52 33.98 -4.91
C VAL A 872 23.79 33.26 -3.78
N GLY A 873 22.67 33.81 -3.31
CA GLY A 873 21.85 33.25 -2.22
C GLY A 873 21.39 31.82 -2.47
N PRO A 874 20.84 31.47 -3.64
CA PRO A 874 20.47 30.09 -3.95
C PRO A 874 21.67 29.13 -3.95
N LEU A 875 22.87 29.59 -4.35
CA LEU A 875 24.09 28.79 -4.32
C LEU A 875 24.55 28.52 -2.88
N MET A 876 24.44 29.51 -2.00
CA MET A 876 24.73 29.37 -0.58
C MET A 876 23.73 28.44 0.10
N GLU A 877 22.46 28.54 -0.24
CA GLU A 877 21.39 27.68 0.28
C GLU A 877 21.59 26.22 -0.12
N LEU A 878 21.94 26.01 -1.38
CA LEU A 878 22.29 24.72 -1.92
C LEU A 878 23.51 24.15 -1.17
N TYR A 879 24.54 24.97 -0.94
CA TYR A 879 25.71 24.60 -0.14
C TYR A 879 25.34 24.18 1.29
N LEU A 880 24.54 24.99 2.00
CA LEU A 880 24.15 24.75 3.39
C LEU A 880 23.32 23.46 3.53
N THR A 881 22.31 23.30 2.67
CA THR A 881 21.48 22.08 2.60
C THR A 881 22.33 20.83 2.42
N PHE A 882 23.33 20.90 1.55
CA PHE A 882 24.22 19.75 1.32
C PHE A 882 25.23 19.49 2.44
N VAL A 883 25.71 20.53 3.13
CA VAL A 883 26.56 20.35 4.32
C VAL A 883 25.78 19.64 5.43
N ILE A 884 24.53 20.06 5.66
CA ILE A 884 23.64 19.45 6.67
C ILE A 884 23.30 18.01 6.24
N ALA A 885 22.96 17.78 4.98
CA ALA A 885 22.68 16.44 4.44
C ALA A 885 23.89 15.49 4.56
N GLY A 886 25.09 15.96 4.24
CA GLY A 886 26.32 15.18 4.38
C GLY A 886 26.63 14.83 5.84
N SER A 887 26.35 15.74 6.76
CA SER A 887 26.55 15.54 8.20
C SER A 887 25.53 14.54 8.77
N ALA A 888 24.26 14.68 8.41
CA ALA A 888 23.19 13.73 8.75
C ALA A 888 23.49 12.34 8.17
N GLY A 889 23.92 12.26 6.90
CA GLY A 889 24.31 11.02 6.24
C GLY A 889 25.45 10.31 6.94
N ARG A 890 26.48 11.03 7.40
CA ARG A 890 27.56 10.46 8.22
C ARG A 890 27.06 9.93 9.56
N ALA A 891 26.28 10.71 10.29
CA ALA A 891 25.75 10.30 11.59
C ALA A 891 24.88 9.03 11.50
N ILE A 892 24.02 8.97 10.48
CA ILE A 892 23.16 7.82 10.20
C ILE A 892 23.98 6.60 9.76
N THR A 893 24.97 6.80 8.88
CA THR A 893 25.81 5.69 8.38
C THR A 893 26.64 5.07 9.51
N ILE A 894 27.17 5.89 10.42
CA ILE A 894 27.88 5.41 11.62
C ILE A 894 26.91 4.72 12.58
N GLY A 895 25.76 5.32 12.88
CA GLY A 895 24.77 4.78 13.81
C GLY A 895 24.07 3.50 13.32
N LEU A 896 23.94 3.32 12.01
CA LEU A 896 23.31 2.16 11.37
C LEU A 896 24.34 1.21 10.70
N SER A 897 25.64 1.37 11.00
CA SER A 897 26.73 0.56 10.44
C SER A 897 26.63 -0.94 10.75
N GLY A 898 25.93 -1.31 11.83
CA GLY A 898 25.63 -2.71 12.20
C GLY A 898 24.24 -3.20 11.80
N PHE A 899 23.46 -2.39 11.07
CA PHE A 899 22.08 -2.70 10.66
C PHE A 899 22.05 -3.14 9.20
N GLU A 900 22.16 -4.46 8.96
CA GLU A 900 22.02 -5.07 7.63
C GLU A 900 20.58 -5.55 7.43
N TRP A 901 19.72 -4.62 6.99
CA TRP A 901 18.34 -4.86 6.57
C TRP A 901 18.20 -4.46 5.10
N ARG A 902 17.38 -5.18 4.32
CA ARG A 902 17.22 -4.95 2.86
C ARG A 902 16.84 -3.51 2.51
N TYR A 903 16.12 -2.82 3.38
CA TYR A 903 15.72 -1.43 3.22
C TYR A 903 16.50 -0.46 4.09
N ALA A 904 17.61 -0.89 4.70
CA ALA A 904 18.49 0.00 5.46
C ALA A 904 18.92 1.20 4.60
N THR A 905 19.11 1.02 3.29
CA THR A 905 19.40 2.09 2.34
C THR A 905 18.24 3.07 2.17
N LEU A 906 16.99 2.59 2.01
CA LEU A 906 15.82 3.46 1.91
C LEU A 906 15.55 4.20 3.22
N LEU A 907 15.72 3.51 4.36
CA LEU A 907 15.64 4.11 5.69
C LEU A 907 16.74 5.16 5.90
N ARG A 908 17.97 4.89 5.47
CA ARG A 908 19.08 5.86 5.48
C ARG A 908 18.73 7.08 4.64
N ALA A 909 18.22 6.90 3.43
CA ALA A 909 17.82 7.99 2.54
C ALA A 909 16.67 8.82 3.14
N PHE A 910 15.63 8.17 3.68
CA PHE A 910 14.51 8.83 4.36
C PHE A 910 15.00 9.64 5.57
N LEU A 911 15.81 9.03 6.43
CA LEU A 911 16.38 9.71 7.60
C LEU A 911 17.30 10.86 7.21
N ILE A 912 18.08 10.74 6.12
CA ILE A 912 18.88 11.85 5.59
C ILE A 912 17.97 12.99 5.18
N ILE A 913 16.93 12.76 4.39
CA ILE A 913 16.01 13.80 3.93
C ILE A 913 15.33 14.51 5.11
N VAL A 914 14.78 13.73 6.05
CA VAL A 914 14.08 14.28 7.22
C VAL A 914 15.04 15.03 8.14
N LEU A 915 16.21 14.48 8.47
CA LEU A 915 17.18 15.16 9.33
C LEU A 915 17.80 16.38 8.64
N THR A 916 17.94 16.36 7.30
CA THR A 916 18.38 17.52 6.53
C THR A 916 17.36 18.64 6.62
N GLY A 917 16.09 18.35 6.37
CA GLY A 917 15.01 19.32 6.50
C GLY A 917 14.94 19.91 7.91
N ILE A 918 15.02 19.06 8.95
CA ILE A 918 14.98 19.51 10.35
C ILE A 918 16.22 20.38 10.65
N GLY A 919 17.41 19.95 10.22
CA GLY A 919 18.64 20.69 10.43
C GLY A 919 18.62 22.07 9.77
N ASN A 920 18.13 22.15 8.52
CA ASN A 920 17.96 23.40 7.79
C ASN A 920 16.97 24.34 8.51
N LEU A 921 15.81 23.84 8.93
CA LEU A 921 14.87 24.63 9.73
C LEU A 921 15.53 25.13 11.03
N LEU A 922 16.28 24.29 11.74
CA LEU A 922 16.98 24.72 12.96
C LEU A 922 18.01 25.84 12.72
N VAL A 923 18.57 25.96 11.51
CA VAL A 923 19.46 27.08 11.13
C VAL A 923 18.69 28.38 10.89
N CYS A 924 17.43 28.32 10.47
CA CYS A 924 16.58 29.51 10.32
C CYS A 924 16.42 30.28 11.64
N ILE A 925 16.36 29.59 12.79
CA ILE A 925 16.17 30.22 14.11
C ILE A 925 17.31 31.20 14.42
N PRO A 926 18.60 30.79 14.49
CA PRO A 926 19.68 31.73 14.70
C PRO A 926 19.81 32.74 13.56
N MET A 927 19.54 32.37 12.30
CA MET A 927 19.56 33.35 11.19
C MET A 927 18.56 34.49 11.41
N LYS A 928 17.32 34.17 11.77
CA LYS A 928 16.28 35.16 12.10
C LYS A 928 16.72 36.06 13.26
N TRP A 929 17.13 35.49 14.39
CA TRP A 929 17.44 36.28 15.58
C TRP A 929 18.74 37.09 15.46
N ILE A 930 19.74 36.62 14.70
CA ILE A 930 21.02 37.31 14.52
C ILE A 930 20.95 38.38 13.42
N LEU A 931 20.32 38.08 12.27
CA LEU A 931 20.37 38.95 11.09
C LEU A 931 19.23 39.97 11.05
N ILE A 932 18.02 39.56 11.42
CA ILE A 932 16.83 40.43 11.39
C ILE A 932 16.51 40.95 12.79
N GLY A 933 16.60 40.08 13.80
CA GLY A 933 16.16 40.38 15.15
C GLY A 933 14.63 40.50 15.26
N GLN A 934 14.16 41.08 16.37
CA GLN A 934 12.74 41.25 16.64
C GLN A 934 12.18 42.46 15.89
N GLN A 935 11.20 42.24 15.01
CA GLN A 935 10.47 43.34 14.38
C GLN A 935 9.44 43.93 15.33
N LYS A 936 9.30 45.27 15.33
CA LYS A 936 8.36 46.00 16.19
C LYS A 936 7.43 46.88 15.35
N PRO A 937 6.17 47.08 15.77
CA PRO A 937 5.28 48.02 15.11
C PRO A 937 5.85 49.44 15.14
N GLY A 938 5.71 50.17 14.04
CA GLY A 938 6.22 51.54 13.88
C GLY A 938 6.70 51.87 12.46
N PRO A 939 7.19 53.10 12.23
CA PRO A 939 7.73 53.50 10.92
C PRO A 939 8.85 52.56 10.50
N VAL A 940 8.89 52.21 9.21
CA VAL A 940 9.95 51.38 8.62
C VAL A 940 11.26 52.17 8.68
N THR A 941 11.95 52.04 9.81
CA THR A 941 13.09 52.88 10.19
C THR A 941 14.38 52.52 9.43
N ASN A 942 14.40 51.40 8.71
CA ASN A 942 15.55 50.92 7.95
C ASN A 942 15.11 50.27 6.63
N ASN A 943 14.57 51.06 5.71
CA ASN A 943 14.36 50.64 4.31
C ASN A 943 15.70 50.64 3.54
N SER A 944 16.76 50.11 4.16
CA SER A 944 18.05 49.95 3.50
C SER A 944 18.00 48.67 2.66
N ILE A 945 18.51 48.73 1.43
CA ILE A 945 18.61 47.58 0.51
C ILE A 945 19.33 46.40 1.19
N PHE A 946 20.23 46.68 2.12
CA PHE A 946 20.90 45.67 2.93
C PHE A 946 19.90 44.91 3.82
N GLN A 947 19.00 45.60 4.49
CA GLN A 947 17.93 44.97 5.27
C GLN A 947 16.97 44.18 4.38
N GLU A 948 16.54 44.73 3.24
CA GLU A 948 15.69 43.99 2.28
C GLU A 948 16.37 42.71 1.75
N SER A 949 17.70 42.76 1.57
CA SER A 949 18.48 41.60 1.16
C SER A 949 18.57 40.54 2.27
N LEU A 950 18.71 40.97 3.53
CA LEU A 950 18.71 40.06 4.68
C LEU A 950 17.33 39.43 4.90
N ASP A 951 16.27 40.23 4.83
CA ASP A 951 14.89 39.76 4.94
C ASP A 951 14.60 38.72 3.85
N TRP A 952 14.94 39.02 2.59
CA TRP A 952 14.82 38.06 1.49
C TRP A 952 15.63 36.79 1.74
N MET A 953 16.87 36.88 2.22
CA MET A 953 17.74 35.72 2.41
C MET A 953 17.21 34.78 3.50
N VAL A 954 16.75 35.31 4.64
CA VAL A 954 16.20 34.49 5.73
C VAL A 954 14.87 33.88 5.33
N ASP A 955 13.99 34.66 4.68
CA ASP A 955 12.70 34.15 4.19
C ASP A 955 12.91 33.07 3.13
N TYR A 956 13.84 33.29 2.19
CA TYR A 956 14.20 32.34 1.16
C TYR A 956 14.75 31.03 1.75
N HIS A 957 15.67 31.10 2.72
CA HIS A 957 16.17 29.91 3.43
C HIS A 957 15.04 29.15 4.13
N PHE A 958 14.13 29.85 4.81
CA PHE A 958 12.96 29.24 5.46
C PHE A 958 12.06 28.52 4.46
N PHE A 959 11.70 29.17 3.35
CA PHE A 959 10.88 28.54 2.31
C PHE A 959 11.58 27.35 1.67
N ALA A 960 12.85 27.49 1.32
CA ALA A 960 13.68 26.42 0.76
C ALA A 960 13.79 25.21 1.71
N SER A 961 13.86 25.46 3.02
CA SER A 961 13.94 24.45 4.07
C SER A 961 12.62 23.70 4.27
N LEU A 962 11.50 24.42 4.19
CA LEU A 962 10.18 23.81 4.30
C LEU A 962 9.88 22.85 3.15
N VAL A 963 10.40 23.06 1.94
CA VAL A 963 10.14 22.16 0.78
C VAL A 963 10.37 20.67 1.09
N LEU A 964 11.39 20.33 1.89
CA LEU A 964 11.72 18.94 2.23
C LEU A 964 10.80 18.35 3.32
N LEU A 965 10.10 19.20 4.07
CA LEU A 965 9.28 18.82 5.24
C LEU A 965 7.82 19.21 5.11
N ASP A 966 7.43 19.98 4.11
CA ASP A 966 6.08 20.54 3.88
C ASP A 966 5.00 19.47 4.06
N LEU A 967 5.33 18.32 3.48
CA LEU A 967 4.59 17.07 3.42
C LEU A 967 4.31 16.39 4.76
N VAL A 968 5.16 16.65 5.76
CA VAL A 968 5.14 16.00 7.08
C VAL A 968 4.91 17.03 8.19
N ALA A 969 5.18 18.31 7.94
CA ALA A 969 5.16 19.37 8.94
C ALA A 969 3.85 20.19 8.95
N ASP A 970 3.13 20.30 7.84
CA ASP A 970 1.96 21.18 7.78
C ASP A 970 0.78 20.71 8.66
N ASN A 971 0.09 21.67 9.29
CA ASN A 971 -1.00 21.44 10.25
C ASN A 971 -0.59 20.57 11.46
N THR A 972 0.70 20.49 11.78
CA THR A 972 1.19 19.71 12.93
C THR A 972 1.60 20.59 14.10
N VAL A 973 1.64 19.99 15.29
CA VAL A 973 2.23 20.63 16.48
C VAL A 973 3.72 20.95 16.26
N MET A 974 4.40 20.22 15.38
CA MET A 974 5.82 20.44 15.08
C MET A 974 6.06 21.78 14.40
N ILE A 975 5.26 22.14 13.37
CA ILE A 975 5.41 23.44 12.71
C ILE A 975 5.00 24.59 13.64
N ASN A 976 3.99 24.40 14.50
CA ASN A 976 3.59 25.41 15.49
C ASN A 976 4.72 25.68 16.49
N ALA A 977 5.39 24.63 16.99
CA ALA A 977 6.53 24.77 17.87
C ALA A 977 7.71 25.47 17.19
N PHE A 978 7.93 25.19 15.91
CA PHE A 978 8.98 25.85 15.13
C PHE A 978 8.70 27.34 14.88
N LEU A 979 7.49 27.69 14.46
CA LEU A 979 7.06 29.09 14.27
C LEU A 979 7.11 29.87 15.58
N TRP A 980 6.77 29.24 16.70
CA TRP A 980 6.93 29.83 18.03
C TRP A 980 8.40 30.19 18.35
N LEU A 981 9.36 29.32 17.99
CA LEU A 981 10.80 29.60 18.15
C LEU A 981 11.30 30.75 17.24
N LEU A 982 10.63 31.00 16.12
CA LEU A 982 10.92 32.14 15.24
C LEU A 982 10.32 33.48 15.72
N GLY A 983 9.50 33.45 16.77
CA GLY A 983 8.88 34.65 17.36
C GLY A 983 7.37 34.79 17.12
N LEU A 984 6.72 33.82 16.45
CA LEU A 984 5.27 33.82 16.30
C LEU A 984 4.59 33.60 17.65
N ASP A 985 3.67 34.50 18.04
CA ASP A 985 2.82 34.25 19.21
C ASP A 985 1.66 33.31 18.83
N ILE A 986 1.97 32.02 18.75
CA ILE A 986 1.07 30.92 18.37
C ILE A 986 0.82 29.97 19.55
N ASP A 987 -0.35 29.34 19.62
CA ASP A 987 -0.61 28.21 20.52
C ASP A 987 -0.59 26.86 19.75
N MET A 988 -0.45 25.76 20.48
CA MET A 988 -0.29 24.43 19.85
C MET A 988 -1.59 23.87 19.24
N GLU A 989 -2.77 24.44 19.52
CA GLU A 989 -4.06 24.02 18.97
C GLU A 989 -4.36 24.71 17.61
N THR A 990 -3.70 25.84 17.34
CA THR A 990 -3.84 26.58 16.07
C THR A 990 -3.36 25.74 14.88
N LYS A 991 -4.08 25.79 13.76
CA LYS A 991 -3.73 25.05 12.53
C LYS A 991 -3.35 26.03 11.43
N VAL A 992 -2.13 25.90 10.93
CA VAL A 992 -1.54 26.76 9.91
C VAL A 992 -0.71 25.95 8.91
N TRP A 993 -0.48 26.53 7.74
CA TRP A 993 0.55 26.11 6.79
C TRP A 993 1.79 26.98 6.99
N GLY A 994 2.94 26.35 7.21
CA GLY A 994 4.15 27.04 7.65
C GLY A 994 4.66 28.09 6.64
N GLU A 995 4.47 27.81 5.35
CA GLU A 995 4.90 28.66 4.22
C GLU A 995 4.24 30.05 4.16
N HIS A 996 3.25 30.36 5.00
CA HIS A 996 2.62 31.69 5.02
C HIS A 996 3.18 32.63 6.08
N PHE A 997 4.15 32.17 6.87
CA PHE A 997 4.71 32.91 8.00
C PHE A 997 6.21 33.14 7.80
N PRO A 998 6.60 34.02 6.86
CA PRO A 998 8.01 34.34 6.65
C PRO A 998 8.64 34.90 7.93
N PRO A 999 9.86 34.45 8.30
CA PRO A 999 10.59 34.95 9.47
C PRO A 999 10.71 36.47 9.53
N SER A 1000 10.79 37.17 8.40
CA SER A 1000 10.84 38.64 8.36
C SER A 1000 9.60 39.32 8.94
N LYS A 1001 8.42 38.67 8.91
CA LYS A 1001 7.14 39.26 9.31
C LYS A 1001 6.49 38.59 10.52
N VAL A 1002 7.00 37.43 10.92
CA VAL A 1002 6.34 36.54 11.88
C VAL A 1002 6.08 37.20 13.25
N ASP A 1003 6.97 38.08 13.73
CA ASP A 1003 6.85 38.78 15.02
C ASP A 1003 5.64 39.73 15.10
N LEU A 1004 5.15 40.17 13.95
CA LEU A 1004 4.04 41.10 13.84
C LEU A 1004 2.69 40.38 13.83
N ILE A 1005 2.67 39.05 13.92
CA ILE A 1005 1.47 38.24 13.83
C ILE A 1005 1.25 37.52 15.17
N THR A 1006 0.01 37.54 15.66
CA THR A 1006 -0.42 36.77 16.82
C THR A 1006 -1.58 35.87 16.41
N LEU A 1007 -1.47 34.57 16.68
CA LEU A 1007 -2.47 33.56 16.34
C LEU A 1007 -2.85 32.75 17.57
N LYS A 1008 -4.13 32.77 17.94
CA LYS A 1008 -4.64 31.98 19.06
C LYS A 1008 -5.87 31.17 18.66
N LYS A 1009 -5.88 29.86 18.93
CA LYS A 1009 -6.99 28.92 18.72
C LYS A 1009 -7.67 29.09 17.36
N SER A 1010 -6.87 29.27 16.30
CA SER A 1010 -7.36 29.65 14.98
C SER A 1010 -7.02 28.61 13.92
N THR A 1011 -7.80 28.55 12.85
CA THR A 1011 -7.51 27.69 11.68
C THR A 1011 -7.39 28.56 10.45
N LEU A 1012 -6.19 28.65 9.89
CA LEU A 1012 -5.90 29.48 8.73
C LEU A 1012 -5.52 28.58 7.56
N SER A 1013 -6.26 28.72 6.46
CA SER A 1013 -5.81 28.22 5.16
C SER A 1013 -5.03 29.31 4.41
N PHE A 1014 -4.59 29.07 3.17
CA PHE A 1014 -3.77 29.97 2.37
C PHE A 1014 -4.17 31.44 2.53
N SER A 1015 -3.41 32.23 3.26
CA SER A 1015 -3.74 33.62 3.62
C SER A 1015 -2.53 34.50 3.39
N HIS A 1016 -2.76 35.70 2.86
CA HIS A 1016 -1.72 36.68 2.62
C HIS A 1016 -1.76 37.75 3.70
N PHE A 1017 -0.64 37.95 4.39
CA PHE A 1017 -0.50 38.96 5.43
C PHE A 1017 0.31 40.14 4.90
N ASP A 1018 -0.34 41.29 4.77
CA ASP A 1018 0.31 42.53 4.39
C ASP A 1018 0.54 43.42 5.62
N VAL A 1019 1.57 43.08 6.40
CA VAL A 1019 1.90 43.77 7.65
C VAL A 1019 2.44 45.20 7.46
N LYS A 1020 2.69 45.65 6.21
CA LYS A 1020 3.24 46.97 5.90
C LYS A 1020 2.15 47.84 5.27
N GLN A 1021 1.72 48.88 5.97
CA GLN A 1021 0.71 49.82 5.50
C GLN A 1021 1.21 51.26 5.70
N ASP A 1022 1.13 52.09 4.67
CA ASP A 1022 1.58 53.50 4.70
C ASP A 1022 3.03 53.69 5.19
N GLU A 1023 3.94 52.79 4.81
CA GLU A 1023 5.34 52.73 5.28
C GLU A 1023 5.52 52.49 6.80
N GLU A 1024 4.52 51.94 7.46
CA GLU A 1024 4.60 51.49 8.86
C GLU A 1024 4.37 49.98 8.97
N TYR A 1025 5.16 49.33 9.82
CA TYR A 1025 4.87 47.97 10.27
C TYR A 1025 3.75 48.01 11.30
N LYS A 1026 2.66 47.28 11.03
CA LYS A 1026 1.52 47.17 11.92
C LYS A 1026 1.32 45.72 12.36
N LYS A 1027 0.79 45.56 13.58
CA LYS A 1027 0.56 44.23 14.18
C LYS A 1027 -0.79 43.65 13.72
N ILE A 1028 -0.83 42.34 13.52
CA ILE A 1028 -2.05 41.58 13.22
C ILE A 1028 -2.34 40.65 14.40
N HIS A 1029 -3.58 40.66 14.90
CA HIS A 1029 -4.01 39.79 16.00
C HIS A 1029 -5.22 38.96 15.57
N ILE A 1030 -5.09 37.64 15.56
CA ILE A 1030 -6.14 36.70 15.16
C ILE A 1030 -6.37 35.71 16.29
N GLU A 1031 -7.61 35.61 16.76
CA GLU A 1031 -7.97 34.76 17.90
C GLU A 1031 -9.33 34.09 17.69
N ASN A 1032 -9.44 32.80 18.03
CA ASN A 1032 -10.65 31.99 17.91
C ASN A 1032 -11.32 32.10 16.52
N THR A 1033 -10.52 32.15 15.45
CA THR A 1033 -10.98 32.52 14.10
C THR A 1033 -10.70 31.42 13.08
N SER A 1034 -11.57 31.27 12.08
CA SER A 1034 -11.32 30.40 10.92
C SER A 1034 -11.26 31.22 9.63
N ILE A 1035 -10.18 31.06 8.86
CA ILE A 1035 -9.89 31.85 7.65
C ILE A 1035 -9.84 30.94 6.43
N GLY A 1036 -10.68 31.24 5.44
CA GLY A 1036 -10.78 30.57 4.16
C GLY A 1036 -9.61 30.84 3.21
N HIS A 1037 -9.65 30.22 2.03
CA HIS A 1037 -8.52 30.21 1.09
C HIS A 1037 -8.37 31.56 0.35
N SER A 1038 -7.12 31.99 0.16
CA SER A 1038 -6.73 33.23 -0.51
C SER A 1038 -7.31 34.52 0.10
N VAL A 1039 -7.37 34.59 1.44
CA VAL A 1039 -7.75 35.83 2.16
C VAL A 1039 -6.55 36.77 2.26
N ILE A 1040 -6.77 38.08 2.09
CA ILE A 1040 -5.75 39.11 2.28
C ILE A 1040 -6.07 39.87 3.58
N ILE A 1041 -5.09 40.01 4.47
CA ILE A 1041 -5.25 40.70 5.75
C ILE A 1041 -4.21 41.81 5.82
N ASP A 1042 -4.69 43.04 5.92
CA ASP A 1042 -3.83 44.22 6.05
C ASP A 1042 -3.32 44.38 7.49
N GLY A 1043 -2.18 45.03 7.64
CA GLY A 1043 -1.55 45.29 8.93
C GLY A 1043 -2.40 46.22 9.80
N GLY A 1044 -2.41 45.97 11.11
CA GLY A 1044 -3.18 46.77 12.07
C GLY A 1044 -4.59 46.26 12.31
N VAL A 1045 -4.90 45.06 11.81
CA VAL A 1045 -6.19 44.41 11.94
C VAL A 1045 -6.22 43.44 13.12
N THR A 1046 -7.29 43.51 13.90
CA THR A 1046 -7.66 42.58 14.96
C THR A 1046 -8.89 41.77 14.55
N ILE A 1047 -8.75 40.45 14.43
CA ILE A 1047 -9.85 39.52 14.14
C ILE A 1047 -10.08 38.64 15.36
N LYS A 1048 -11.28 38.69 15.93
CA LYS A 1048 -11.64 37.86 17.08
C LYS A 1048 -12.97 37.17 16.87
N SER A 1049 -12.98 35.86 17.09
CA SER A 1049 -14.20 35.04 17.09
C SER A 1049 -15.00 35.22 15.80
N ALA A 1050 -14.32 35.18 14.64
CA ALA A 1050 -14.94 35.39 13.34
C ALA A 1050 -14.63 34.25 12.36
N GLN A 1051 -15.49 34.10 11.35
CA GLN A 1051 -15.21 33.32 10.15
C GLN A 1051 -14.96 34.26 8.98
N VAL A 1052 -13.82 34.12 8.30
CA VAL A 1052 -13.46 34.94 7.14
C VAL A 1052 -13.54 34.09 5.88
N ASN A 1053 -14.40 34.49 4.95
CA ASN A 1053 -14.65 33.74 3.73
C ASN A 1053 -13.46 33.78 2.75
N PRO A 1054 -13.30 32.75 1.89
CA PRO A 1054 -12.29 32.77 0.83
C PRO A 1054 -12.36 34.04 -0.04
N LEU A 1055 -11.21 34.47 -0.58
CA LEU A 1055 -11.10 35.65 -1.45
C LEU A 1055 -11.53 36.98 -0.80
N THR A 1056 -11.62 37.05 0.53
CA THR A 1056 -11.95 38.27 1.26
C THR A 1056 -10.70 39.14 1.44
N HIS A 1057 -10.85 40.46 1.34
CA HIS A 1057 -9.83 41.43 1.73
C HIS A 1057 -10.27 42.11 3.04
N VAL A 1058 -9.47 41.94 4.10
CA VAL A 1058 -9.74 42.48 5.44
C VAL A 1058 -8.83 43.66 5.70
N THR A 1059 -9.43 44.83 5.85
CA THR A 1059 -8.71 46.11 6.00
C THR A 1059 -8.98 46.82 7.33
N ALA A 1060 -9.81 46.24 8.21
CA ALA A 1060 -10.22 46.81 9.50
C ALA A 1060 -10.55 45.71 10.51
N ASP A 1061 -10.64 46.08 11.79
CA ASP A 1061 -10.97 45.18 12.91
C ASP A 1061 -12.33 44.48 12.73
N ILE A 1062 -12.37 43.17 13.05
CA ILE A 1062 -13.58 42.33 12.99
C ILE A 1062 -13.79 41.66 14.36
N HIS A 1063 -14.98 41.85 14.93
CA HIS A 1063 -15.40 41.25 16.20
C HIS A 1063 -16.77 40.56 16.08
N GLY A 1064 -16.82 39.23 16.20
CA GLY A 1064 -18.05 38.46 16.36
C GLY A 1064 -18.93 38.25 15.11
N ASP A 1065 -19.93 37.37 15.26
CA ASP A 1065 -20.57 36.56 14.21
C ASP A 1065 -21.14 37.33 13.02
N LEU A 1066 -20.42 37.25 11.89
CA LEU A 1066 -21.00 37.29 10.55
C LEU A 1066 -21.01 35.87 9.99
N THR A 1067 -22.21 35.32 9.97
CA THR A 1067 -22.58 34.06 9.31
C THR A 1067 -22.44 34.22 7.79
N THR A 1068 -21.65 33.34 7.16
CA THR A 1068 -22.15 32.32 6.22
C THR A 1068 -21.01 31.67 5.43
N THR A 1069 -21.04 30.33 5.48
CA THR A 1069 -20.63 29.35 4.47
C THR A 1069 -19.33 29.60 3.71
N GLY A 1070 -18.21 29.31 4.37
CA GLY A 1070 -17.00 28.93 3.67
C GLY A 1070 -17.12 27.48 3.19
N THR A 1071 -17.25 27.27 1.88
CA THR A 1071 -17.14 25.93 1.26
C THR A 1071 -15.82 25.30 1.69
N ARG A 1072 -15.89 24.22 2.47
CA ARG A 1072 -14.74 23.34 2.74
C ARG A 1072 -14.17 22.91 1.39
N MET A 1073 -12.86 23.04 1.22
CA MET A 1073 -12.17 22.43 0.09
C MET A 1073 -12.52 20.92 0.10
N PRO A 1074 -13.06 20.38 -1.02
CA PRO A 1074 -13.43 18.98 -1.07
C PRO A 1074 -12.20 18.12 -0.76
N LEU A 1075 -12.41 17.06 0.02
CA LEU A 1075 -11.36 16.16 0.49
C LEU A 1075 -10.46 15.65 -0.66
N SER A 1076 -10.99 15.58 -1.88
CA SER A 1076 -10.28 15.22 -3.10
C SER A 1076 -9.13 16.17 -3.49
N ARG A 1077 -9.21 17.49 -3.20
CA ARG A 1077 -8.09 18.42 -3.42
C ARG A 1077 -7.04 18.35 -2.32
N ARG A 1078 -7.47 18.05 -1.08
CA ARG A 1078 -6.57 17.79 0.05
C ARG A 1078 -5.78 16.50 -0.21
N LEU A 1079 -6.48 15.43 -0.61
CA LEU A 1079 -5.88 14.19 -1.09
C LEU A 1079 -4.98 14.40 -2.31
N ALA A 1080 -5.28 15.31 -3.25
CA ALA A 1080 -4.43 15.54 -4.41
C ALA A 1080 -3.10 16.22 -4.06
N ILE A 1081 -3.09 17.12 -3.06
CA ILE A 1081 -1.86 17.71 -2.50
C ILE A 1081 -1.14 16.65 -1.66
N ASP A 1082 -1.86 15.89 -0.84
CA ASP A 1082 -1.36 14.81 0.01
C ASP A 1082 -0.98 13.52 -0.76
N LEU A 1083 -1.37 13.38 -2.04
CA LEU A 1083 -0.95 12.33 -2.99
C LEU A 1083 0.17 12.82 -3.90
N ALA A 1084 0.19 14.11 -4.25
CA ALA A 1084 1.35 14.72 -4.90
C ALA A 1084 2.56 14.54 -4.00
N THR A 1085 2.44 14.86 -2.72
CA THR A 1085 3.38 14.62 -1.62
C THR A 1085 4.17 13.29 -1.69
N PRO A 1086 3.55 12.10 -1.60
CA PRO A 1086 4.22 10.83 -1.76
C PRO A 1086 4.71 10.58 -3.19
N PHE A 1087 4.09 11.14 -4.24
CA PHE A 1087 4.61 11.09 -5.61
C PHE A 1087 5.89 11.95 -5.80
N ILE A 1088 5.96 13.09 -5.12
CA ILE A 1088 7.05 14.05 -5.05
C ILE A 1088 8.19 13.43 -4.26
N LEU A 1089 7.89 12.78 -3.13
CA LEU A 1089 8.85 12.02 -2.34
C LEU A 1089 9.33 10.77 -3.08
N ALA A 1090 8.43 10.01 -3.72
CA ALA A 1090 8.78 8.85 -4.55
C ALA A 1090 9.61 9.28 -5.76
N PHE A 1091 9.31 10.43 -6.37
CA PHE A 1091 10.10 10.96 -7.47
C PHE A 1091 11.43 11.57 -7.05
N LEU A 1092 11.51 12.26 -5.90
CA LEU A 1092 12.78 12.63 -5.26
C LEU A 1092 13.61 11.38 -5.01
N PHE A 1093 12.99 10.32 -4.49
CA PHE A 1093 13.59 9.00 -4.34
C PHE A 1093 14.03 8.40 -5.69
N LEU A 1094 13.25 8.54 -6.77
CA LEU A 1094 13.61 8.08 -8.13
C LEU A 1094 14.67 8.95 -8.83
N CYS A 1095 14.73 10.25 -8.55
CA CYS A 1095 15.79 11.16 -9.01
C CYS A 1095 17.08 11.00 -8.24
N LEU A 1096 17.01 10.46 -7.03
CA LEU A 1096 18.18 10.07 -6.25
C LEU A 1096 18.83 8.77 -6.79
N ILE A 1097 18.18 8.06 -7.73
CA ILE A 1097 18.61 6.73 -8.22
C ILE A 1097 19.73 6.72 -9.29
N PRO A 1098 20.27 7.85 -9.79
CA PRO A 1098 21.63 7.87 -10.35
C PRO A 1098 22.62 8.71 -9.53
N THR A 1099 22.27 9.11 -8.31
CA THR A 1099 23.23 9.62 -7.30
C THR A 1099 23.76 8.51 -6.40
N PHE A 1100 23.03 7.41 -6.26
CA PHE A 1100 23.38 6.31 -5.36
C PHE A 1100 24.77 5.71 -5.67
N GLU A 1101 25.11 5.56 -6.95
CA GLU A 1101 26.45 5.12 -7.38
C GLU A 1101 27.53 6.20 -7.19
N LEU A 1102 27.17 7.49 -7.27
CA LEU A 1102 28.05 8.62 -6.91
C LEU A 1102 28.25 8.75 -5.38
N PHE A 1103 27.28 8.30 -4.58
CA PHE A 1103 27.34 8.26 -3.11
C PHE A 1103 28.18 7.08 -2.58
N GLN A 1104 28.40 6.06 -3.41
CA GLN A 1104 29.28 4.92 -3.09
C GLN A 1104 30.76 5.22 -3.34
N LEU A 1105 31.12 6.43 -3.81
CA LEU A 1105 32.53 6.86 -3.87
C LEU A 1105 33.10 6.97 -2.45
N ASP A 1106 34.02 6.04 -2.22
CA ASP A 1106 34.62 5.58 -0.99
C ASP A 1106 35.01 6.67 0.04
N PHE A 1107 34.16 6.87 1.06
CA PHE A 1107 34.52 7.58 2.29
C PHE A 1107 35.35 6.70 3.26
N GLY A 1108 35.63 5.45 2.92
CA GLY A 1108 36.30 4.45 3.76
C GLY A 1108 37.82 4.57 3.82
N THR A 1109 38.46 5.21 2.83
CA THR A 1109 39.93 5.29 2.78
C THR A 1109 40.57 6.33 3.70
N LEU A 1110 39.78 7.15 4.40
CA LEU A 1110 40.29 8.08 5.44
C LEU A 1110 40.52 7.41 6.81
N LEU A 1111 40.15 6.14 6.99
CA LEU A 1111 40.21 5.45 8.28
C LEU A 1111 41.10 4.20 8.34
N GLN A 1112 41.71 3.75 7.24
CA GLN A 1112 42.53 2.51 7.23
C GLN A 1112 44.02 2.66 6.92
N GLY A 1113 44.60 3.87 7.04
CA GLY A 1113 46.03 4.11 6.82
C GLY A 1113 46.75 4.84 7.96
N SER A 1114 47.11 4.14 9.04
CA SER A 1114 48.28 4.31 9.93
C SER A 1114 49.00 5.67 10.16
N GLN A 1115 48.37 6.85 10.06
CA GLN A 1115 49.05 8.16 10.30
C GLN A 1115 48.35 9.10 11.30
N LEU A 1116 47.30 8.67 12.02
CA LEU A 1116 46.67 9.51 13.05
C LEU A 1116 47.32 9.39 14.46
N SER A 1117 48.40 8.62 14.60
CA SER A 1117 49.21 8.55 15.84
C SER A 1117 50.39 9.55 15.86
N LYS A 1118 50.41 10.52 14.93
CA LYS A 1118 51.49 11.52 14.80
C LYS A 1118 51.02 12.98 14.81
N TRP A 1119 49.72 13.22 15.01
CA TRP A 1119 49.15 14.57 15.14
C TRP A 1119 48.34 14.79 16.43
N LEU A 1120 48.25 13.76 17.29
CA LEU A 1120 48.49 13.91 18.73
C LEU A 1120 49.99 13.87 18.94
#